data_AF-A0AAV2QHN2-F1
#
_entry.id   AF-A0AAV2QHN2-F1
#
_cell.length_a   1.000
_cell.length_b   1.000
_cell.length_c   1.000
_cell.angle_alpha   90.00
_cell.angle_beta   90.00
_cell.angle_gamma   90.00
#
_symmetry.space_group_name_H-M   'P 1'
#
loop_
_entity.id
_entity.type
_entity.pdbx_description
1 polymer ?
#
loop_
_entity_poly.entity_id
_entity_poly.type
_entity_poly.pdbx_seq_one_letter_code
_entity_poly.pdbx_strand_id
1 'polypeptide(L)'
;MHRLKLLLGKKMIKRLKKKKEMQRAIETDHTGAWSNWTQKRNERLSKINQIKEERLRMNQEYKTEDTHQANLQNTLDQKRAEQDQHLQEERAIISRCNTLQEDIRRLAGQNQSQSTIYGQWIPNVLNDIEMLHNRGGFSRKPIGPLGSYIKMHDPQWGHVIEQVVGGYVHAFCCNNSKDSQELDNIFKRHIPRGVFKPTVIVARFRDEIHDVSRYEVQSPDYYSLWSILNVNNVVVANTLIDQCKVESILLIPTANEAGELLKSRERVPMNCFKAMTLQGDQYFPDPNFKIYSGNGKKPPKFLQVSVEEKTNRLKEEMAGHQHELQNHKAEGQSLKQQVMSLHQQVNESKKKHMKMKNSLTSLNSELISLQNVDEPQPADVTTLEEEIRELDEKLINIQTHIDESKAKVEESREKVKEAIKKKDELYKQKEKRMKESEQQREMIQSHEDMMNKLIKIKDGVEKKLASSSTLKANLEKEYKAVKSSLEEETKKATSNYERCETRRTVDDIERQFKSLQARLSKEEQQQGDPVEVGQRVKELQNRYKEVSKELESHANIIKKISESLHTRREQYKHFRRFLSIIIKSNFSIFLDVRKLKGKIEFDFERQALTLNVVKPSNEEGAREALDSASQTKKKKGSVPQTLAMMSGGERSFSTVSFIMALWDAMDAPVRVLDEFDVFMDIVSRRQSMDLMISSAKARTQYIFLTPLEIEKNKRKNISIYRMPDPERNENEQERN
;
A
#
# COMPACT_ATOMS: atom_id res chain seq x y z
N MET A 1 -26.53 108.01 -1.95
CA MET A 1 -26.42 107.24 -0.69
C MET A 1 -27.41 106.08 -0.54
N HIS A 2 -28.70 106.20 -0.91
CA HIS A 2 -29.65 105.07 -0.85
C HIS A 2 -29.18 103.83 -1.66
N ARG A 3 -28.55 104.06 -2.83
CA ARG A 3 -27.90 103.01 -3.65
C ARG A 3 -26.74 102.31 -2.92
N LEU A 4 -25.99 103.02 -2.07
CA LEU A 4 -24.86 102.49 -1.30
C LEU A 4 -25.34 101.63 -0.12
N LYS A 5 -26.40 102.07 0.58
CA LYS A 5 -27.10 101.30 1.62
C LYS A 5 -27.75 100.02 1.10
N LEU A 6 -28.41 100.09 -0.05
CA LEU A 6 -28.99 98.92 -0.72
C LEU A 6 -27.89 97.95 -1.18
N LEU A 7 -26.73 98.45 -1.61
CA LEU A 7 -25.57 97.63 -1.97
C LEU A 7 -24.92 96.96 -0.75
N LEU A 8 -24.72 97.68 0.36
CA LEU A 8 -24.13 97.14 1.60
C LEU A 8 -25.10 96.18 2.32
N GLY A 9 -26.39 96.53 2.42
CA GLY A 9 -27.43 95.65 2.97
C GLY A 9 -27.67 94.40 2.10
N LYS A 10 -27.67 94.53 0.76
CA LYS A 10 -27.73 93.35 -0.13
C LYS A 10 -26.48 92.48 -0.02
N LYS A 11 -25.29 93.06 0.19
CA LYS A 11 -24.05 92.30 0.44
C LYS A 11 -24.08 91.56 1.80
N MET A 12 -24.57 92.21 2.87
CA MET A 12 -24.76 91.62 4.20
C MET A 12 -25.75 90.45 4.17
N ILE A 13 -26.93 90.65 3.55
CA ILE A 13 -27.96 89.61 3.40
C ILE A 13 -27.47 88.46 2.52
N LYS A 14 -26.69 88.75 1.46
CA LYS A 14 -26.09 87.72 0.59
C LYS A 14 -25.04 86.88 1.35
N ARG A 15 -24.24 87.49 2.23
CA ARG A 15 -23.24 86.79 3.06
C ARG A 15 -23.89 86.00 4.20
N LEU A 16 -24.93 86.52 4.85
CA LEU A 16 -25.71 85.79 5.86
C LEU A 16 -26.49 84.62 5.27
N LYS A 17 -27.03 84.75 4.04
CA LYS A 17 -27.61 83.63 3.30
C LYS A 17 -26.56 82.57 2.97
N LYS A 18 -25.37 82.97 2.49
CA LYS A 18 -24.26 82.04 2.20
C LYS A 18 -23.79 81.28 3.46
N LYS A 19 -23.71 81.96 4.62
CA LYS A 19 -23.40 81.32 5.91
C LYS A 19 -24.47 80.30 6.33
N LYS A 20 -25.76 80.66 6.22
CA LYS A 20 -26.87 79.73 6.52
C LYS A 20 -26.97 78.56 5.52
N GLU A 21 -26.60 78.76 4.26
CA GLU A 21 -26.53 77.69 3.25
C GLU A 21 -25.37 76.72 3.53
N MET A 22 -24.18 77.22 3.92
CA MET A 22 -23.06 76.36 4.34
C MET A 22 -23.36 75.61 5.65
N GLN A 23 -23.96 76.27 6.64
CA GLN A 23 -24.37 75.60 7.89
C GLN A 23 -25.43 74.52 7.66
N ARG A 24 -26.40 74.77 6.76
CA ARG A 24 -27.37 73.75 6.35
C ARG A 24 -26.75 72.60 5.57
N ALA A 25 -25.77 72.87 4.70
CA ALA A 25 -25.05 71.84 3.95
C ALA A 25 -24.27 70.89 4.90
N ILE A 26 -23.61 71.44 5.91
CA ILE A 26 -22.90 70.69 6.96
C ILE A 26 -23.87 69.82 7.77
N GLU A 27 -25.04 70.34 8.17
CA GLU A 27 -26.05 69.57 8.91
C GLU A 27 -26.70 68.44 8.06
N THR A 28 -26.94 68.68 6.77
CA THR A 28 -27.47 67.66 5.84
C THR A 28 -26.46 66.57 5.50
N ASP A 29 -25.17 66.89 5.40
CA ASP A 29 -24.12 65.91 5.09
C ASP A 29 -23.69 65.09 6.31
N HIS A 30 -23.72 65.65 7.53
CA HIS A 30 -23.29 64.93 8.75
C HIS A 30 -24.27 63.88 9.27
N THR A 31 -25.58 64.03 9.05
CA THR A 31 -26.59 63.17 9.71
C THR A 31 -27.11 62.05 8.82
N GLY A 32 -27.39 62.32 7.54
CA GLY A 32 -27.93 61.33 6.60
C GLY A 32 -26.88 60.42 5.95
N ALA A 33 -25.75 60.99 5.50
CA ALA A 33 -24.72 60.24 4.79
C ALA A 33 -23.91 59.34 5.72
N TRP A 34 -23.57 59.83 6.92
CA TRP A 34 -22.83 59.06 7.93
C TRP A 34 -23.65 57.91 8.53
N SER A 35 -24.95 58.13 8.78
CA SER A 35 -25.88 57.08 9.24
C SER A 35 -26.04 55.97 8.20
N ASN A 36 -26.28 56.31 6.94
CA ASN A 36 -26.38 55.34 5.83
C ASN A 36 -25.06 54.58 5.58
N TRP A 37 -23.92 55.25 5.70
CA TRP A 37 -22.60 54.61 5.58
C TRP A 37 -22.37 53.60 6.70
N THR A 38 -22.67 53.99 7.95
CA THR A 38 -22.53 53.13 9.13
C THR A 38 -23.47 51.91 9.05
N GLN A 39 -24.70 52.12 8.59
CA GLN A 39 -25.67 51.04 8.38
C GLN A 39 -25.18 50.03 7.32
N LYS A 40 -24.76 50.50 6.13
CA LYS A 40 -24.23 49.63 5.06
C LYS A 40 -22.96 48.87 5.50
N ARG A 41 -22.10 49.50 6.28
CA ARG A 41 -20.89 48.87 6.84
C ARG A 41 -21.24 47.77 7.84
N ASN A 42 -22.21 48.01 8.73
CA ASN A 42 -22.67 47.01 9.70
C ASN A 42 -23.39 45.83 9.02
N GLU A 43 -24.24 46.08 8.02
CA GLU A 43 -24.89 45.03 7.22
C GLU A 43 -23.85 44.15 6.51
N ARG A 44 -22.81 44.75 5.92
CA ARG A 44 -21.69 44.02 5.30
C ARG A 44 -20.92 43.17 6.32
N LEU A 45 -20.56 43.74 7.47
CA LEU A 45 -19.84 43.03 8.53
C LEU A 45 -20.66 41.86 9.10
N SER A 46 -21.98 42.05 9.27
CA SER A 46 -22.91 40.99 9.68
C SER A 46 -22.92 39.84 8.66
N LYS A 47 -23.01 40.17 7.37
CA LYS A 47 -22.99 39.16 6.29
C LYS A 47 -21.65 38.42 6.18
N ILE A 48 -20.53 39.12 6.38
CA ILE A 48 -19.20 38.48 6.46
C ILE A 48 -19.13 37.48 7.62
N ASN A 49 -19.69 37.82 8.78
CA ASN A 49 -19.69 36.91 9.93
C ASN A 49 -20.59 35.68 9.71
N GLN A 50 -21.77 35.86 9.10
CA GLN A 50 -22.64 34.74 8.73
C GLN A 50 -21.95 33.76 7.77
N ILE A 51 -21.31 34.28 6.71
CA ILE A 51 -20.57 33.46 5.74
C ILE A 51 -19.38 32.73 6.39
N LYS A 52 -18.67 33.39 7.34
CA LYS A 52 -17.57 32.75 8.09
C LYS A 52 -18.05 31.57 8.94
N GLU A 53 -19.20 31.71 9.59
CA GLU A 53 -19.78 30.68 10.45
C GLU A 53 -20.28 29.49 9.63
N GLU A 54 -20.95 29.76 8.50
CA GLU A 54 -21.38 28.73 7.54
C GLU A 54 -20.19 27.98 6.92
N ARG A 55 -19.12 28.72 6.55
CA ARG A 55 -17.87 28.11 6.07
C ARG A 55 -17.24 27.21 7.12
N LEU A 56 -17.23 27.62 8.40
CA LEU A 56 -16.66 26.82 9.48
C LEU A 56 -17.42 25.49 9.64
N ARG A 57 -18.76 25.54 9.65
CA ARG A 57 -19.62 24.35 9.73
C ARG A 57 -19.39 23.41 8.55
N MET A 58 -19.44 23.93 7.33
CA MET A 58 -19.25 23.14 6.11
C MET A 58 -17.84 22.55 6.01
N ASN A 59 -16.81 23.25 6.51
CA ASN A 59 -15.45 22.75 6.54
C ASN A 59 -15.25 21.59 7.55
N GLN A 60 -15.99 21.59 8.66
CA GLN A 60 -16.01 20.45 9.60
C GLN A 60 -16.66 19.22 8.96
N GLU A 61 -17.81 19.40 8.31
CA GLU A 61 -18.51 18.33 7.57
C GLU A 61 -17.66 17.79 6.39
N TYR A 62 -16.93 18.67 5.70
CA TYR A 62 -16.01 18.27 4.64
C TYR A 62 -14.90 17.37 5.16
N LYS A 63 -14.28 17.70 6.31
CA LYS A 63 -13.21 16.89 6.92
C LYS A 63 -13.71 15.51 7.38
N THR A 64 -14.92 15.42 7.91
CA THR A 64 -15.50 14.12 8.31
C THR A 64 -15.83 13.26 7.10
N GLU A 65 -16.36 13.86 6.02
CA GLU A 65 -16.60 13.13 4.76
C GLU A 65 -15.29 12.71 4.07
N ASP A 66 -14.24 13.53 4.11
CA ASP A 66 -12.92 13.21 3.55
C ASP A 66 -12.29 11.97 4.24
N THR A 67 -12.34 11.92 5.58
CA THR A 67 -11.85 10.75 6.32
C THR A 67 -12.72 9.51 6.07
N HIS A 68 -14.05 9.67 5.97
CA HIS A 68 -14.95 8.59 5.61
C HIS A 68 -14.64 8.02 4.22
N GLN A 69 -14.45 8.88 3.22
CA GLN A 69 -14.09 8.49 1.86
C GLN A 69 -12.74 7.74 1.82
N ALA A 70 -11.73 8.23 2.56
CA ALA A 70 -10.43 7.58 2.66
C ALA A 70 -10.52 6.18 3.28
N ASN A 71 -11.33 6.02 4.34
CA ASN A 71 -11.55 4.73 4.99
C ASN A 71 -12.27 3.74 4.06
N LEU A 72 -13.28 4.18 3.32
CA LEU A 72 -13.98 3.36 2.33
C LEU A 72 -13.03 2.92 1.19
N GLN A 73 -12.18 3.83 0.72
CA GLN A 73 -11.20 3.53 -0.33
C GLN A 73 -10.17 2.50 0.16
N ASN A 74 -9.62 2.66 1.37
CA ASN A 74 -8.70 1.69 1.98
C ASN A 74 -9.36 0.31 2.14
N THR A 75 -10.62 0.26 2.57
CA THR A 75 -11.38 -0.99 2.73
C THR A 75 -11.62 -1.67 1.37
N LEU A 76 -11.93 -0.89 0.33
CA LEU A 76 -12.09 -1.40 -1.04
C LEU A 76 -10.77 -2.01 -1.56
N ASP A 77 -9.64 -1.35 -1.32
CA ASP A 77 -8.33 -1.81 -1.79
C ASP A 77 -7.90 -3.09 -1.06
N GLN A 78 -8.16 -3.20 0.25
CA GLN A 78 -7.97 -4.45 1.01
C GLN A 78 -8.82 -5.60 0.44
N LYS A 79 -10.12 -5.36 0.21
CA LYS A 79 -11.02 -6.39 -0.33
C LYS A 79 -10.67 -6.82 -1.76
N ARG A 80 -10.13 -5.91 -2.57
CA ARG A 80 -9.59 -6.25 -3.90
C ARG A 80 -8.35 -7.13 -3.80
N ALA A 81 -7.43 -6.85 -2.87
CA ALA A 81 -6.27 -7.69 -2.64
C ALA A 81 -6.66 -9.11 -2.18
N GLU A 82 -7.62 -9.22 -1.27
CA GLU A 82 -8.20 -10.52 -0.86
C GLU A 82 -8.81 -11.26 -2.07
N GLN A 83 -9.54 -10.55 -2.95
CA GLN A 83 -10.13 -11.14 -4.15
C GLN A 83 -9.08 -11.67 -5.13
N ASP A 84 -8.00 -10.91 -5.36
CA ASP A 84 -6.92 -11.32 -6.23
C ASP A 84 -6.18 -12.56 -5.68
N GLN A 85 -5.98 -12.63 -4.36
CA GLN A 85 -5.40 -13.80 -3.71
C GLN A 85 -6.29 -15.04 -3.90
N HIS A 86 -7.59 -14.92 -3.63
CA HIS A 86 -8.54 -16.02 -3.83
C HIS A 86 -8.58 -16.51 -5.28
N LEU A 87 -8.50 -15.60 -6.26
CA LEU A 87 -8.45 -15.96 -7.68
C LEU A 87 -7.16 -16.73 -8.05
N GLN A 88 -6.03 -16.40 -7.40
CA GLN A 88 -4.79 -17.16 -7.59
C GLN A 88 -4.88 -18.56 -7.00
N GLU A 89 -5.44 -18.70 -5.81
CA GLU A 89 -5.69 -20.00 -5.16
C GLU A 89 -6.64 -20.87 -5.99
N GLU A 90 -7.73 -20.30 -6.49
CA GLU A 90 -8.68 -20.99 -7.38
C GLU A 90 -7.96 -21.53 -8.63
N ARG A 91 -7.12 -20.72 -9.29
CA ARG A 91 -6.33 -21.14 -10.46
C ARG A 91 -5.36 -22.27 -10.12
N ALA A 92 -4.72 -22.22 -8.95
CA ALA A 92 -3.81 -23.26 -8.51
C ALA A 92 -4.54 -24.60 -8.30
N ILE A 93 -5.74 -24.58 -7.69
CA ILE A 93 -6.56 -25.78 -7.49
C ILE A 93 -7.07 -26.32 -8.84
N ILE A 94 -7.54 -25.45 -9.74
CA ILE A 94 -7.94 -25.86 -11.11
C ILE A 94 -6.77 -26.55 -11.82
N SER A 95 -5.56 -25.99 -11.72
CA SER A 95 -4.37 -26.60 -12.32
C SER A 95 -4.09 -27.99 -11.75
N ARG A 96 -4.24 -28.19 -10.43
CA ARG A 96 -4.06 -29.51 -9.79
C ARG A 96 -5.11 -30.51 -10.27
N CYS A 97 -6.39 -30.10 -10.31
CA CYS A 97 -7.48 -30.93 -10.82
C CYS A 97 -7.22 -31.36 -12.27
N ASN A 98 -6.76 -30.44 -13.13
CA ASN A 98 -6.46 -30.75 -14.53
C ASN A 98 -5.30 -31.75 -14.64
N THR A 99 -4.23 -31.59 -13.85
CA THR A 99 -3.11 -32.55 -13.81
C THR A 99 -3.57 -33.93 -13.38
N LEU A 100 -4.34 -34.03 -12.29
CA LEU A 100 -4.89 -35.31 -11.81
C LEU A 100 -5.82 -35.96 -12.84
N GLN A 101 -6.66 -35.16 -13.50
CA GLN A 101 -7.55 -35.64 -14.55
C GLN A 101 -6.79 -36.16 -15.78
N GLU A 102 -5.70 -35.49 -16.17
CA GLU A 102 -4.80 -35.99 -17.20
C GLU A 102 -4.13 -37.31 -16.78
N ASP A 103 -3.65 -37.41 -15.54
CA ASP A 103 -3.03 -38.63 -15.02
C ASP A 103 -4.01 -39.81 -14.99
N ILE A 104 -5.25 -39.58 -14.56
CA ILE A 104 -6.33 -40.57 -14.59
C ILE A 104 -6.61 -41.02 -16.03
N ARG A 105 -6.73 -40.09 -16.98
CA ARG A 105 -6.97 -40.41 -18.40
C ARG A 105 -5.82 -41.21 -18.99
N ARG A 106 -4.57 -40.86 -18.66
CA ARG A 106 -3.38 -41.55 -19.15
C ARG A 106 -3.27 -42.96 -18.58
N LEU A 107 -3.61 -43.17 -17.30
CA LEU A 107 -3.67 -44.50 -16.69
C LEU A 107 -4.80 -45.37 -17.27
N ALA A 108 -5.91 -44.77 -17.69
CA ALA A 108 -7.02 -45.47 -18.33
C ALA A 108 -6.78 -45.83 -19.81
N GLY A 109 -5.91 -45.09 -20.52
CA GLY A 109 -5.70 -45.23 -21.97
C GLY A 109 -4.63 -46.24 -22.41
N GLN A 110 -3.80 -46.77 -21.48
CA GLN A 110 -2.78 -47.79 -21.79
C GLN A 110 -3.25 -49.16 -21.29
N ASN A 111 -2.97 -50.22 -22.06
CA ASN A 111 -3.05 -51.61 -21.59
C ASN A 111 -2.37 -51.69 -20.22
N GLN A 112 -3.11 -52.11 -19.19
CA GLN A 112 -2.82 -52.07 -17.76
C GLN A 112 -1.55 -52.84 -17.35
N SER A 113 -0.41 -52.49 -17.92
CA SER A 113 0.86 -53.09 -17.57
C SER A 113 1.25 -52.55 -16.20
N GLN A 114 1.48 -53.45 -15.25
CA GLN A 114 1.92 -53.15 -13.89
C GLN A 114 3.14 -52.21 -13.85
N SER A 115 3.96 -52.20 -14.92
CA SER A 115 5.13 -51.32 -15.09
C SER A 115 4.78 -49.83 -15.21
N THR A 116 3.56 -49.46 -15.61
CA THR A 116 3.08 -48.07 -15.72
C THR A 116 3.01 -47.36 -14.37
N ILE A 117 2.93 -48.13 -13.27
CA ILE A 117 2.91 -47.61 -11.90
C ILE A 117 4.19 -46.81 -11.59
N TYR A 118 5.33 -47.25 -12.14
CA TYR A 118 6.65 -46.64 -11.98
C TYR A 118 6.92 -45.49 -12.97
N GLY A 119 6.03 -45.28 -13.95
CA GLY A 119 6.13 -44.20 -14.92
C GLY A 119 5.51 -44.55 -16.27
N GLN A 120 4.83 -43.58 -16.89
CA GLN A 120 4.14 -43.76 -18.18
C GLN A 120 5.07 -44.14 -19.34
N TRP A 121 6.34 -43.73 -19.26
CA TRP A 121 7.37 -43.99 -20.27
C TRP A 121 8.14 -45.30 -20.05
N ILE A 122 7.96 -45.95 -18.88
CA ILE A 122 8.68 -47.18 -18.52
C ILE A 122 8.39 -48.33 -19.50
N PRO A 123 7.14 -48.60 -19.93
CA PRO A 123 6.88 -49.67 -20.91
C PRO A 123 7.68 -49.51 -22.22
N ASN A 124 7.79 -48.28 -22.73
CA ASN A 124 8.56 -47.99 -23.94
C ASN A 124 10.06 -48.23 -23.72
N VAL A 125 10.57 -47.83 -22.56
CA VAL A 125 11.98 -48.07 -22.19
C VAL A 125 12.26 -49.58 -22.04
N LEU A 126 11.37 -50.34 -21.41
CA LEU A 126 11.53 -51.80 -21.29
C LEU A 126 11.54 -52.48 -22.66
N ASN A 127 10.68 -52.04 -23.58
CA ASN A 127 10.67 -52.54 -24.96
C ASN A 127 11.98 -52.22 -25.71
N ASP A 128 12.49 -51.00 -25.59
CA ASP A 128 13.76 -50.61 -26.20
C ASP A 128 14.97 -51.37 -25.60
N ILE A 129 14.96 -51.61 -24.28
CA ILE A 129 15.97 -52.44 -23.62
C ILE A 129 15.96 -53.86 -24.19
N GLU A 130 14.78 -54.45 -24.34
CA GLU A 130 14.60 -55.80 -24.89
C GLU A 130 15.06 -55.88 -26.35
N MET A 131 14.64 -54.93 -27.18
CA MET A 131 15.07 -54.86 -28.58
C MET A 131 16.59 -54.71 -28.71
N LEU A 132 17.22 -53.84 -27.92
CA LEU A 132 18.66 -53.60 -27.99
C LEU A 132 19.46 -54.79 -27.43
N HIS A 133 18.95 -55.46 -26.39
CA HIS A 133 19.57 -56.67 -25.86
C HIS A 133 19.56 -57.81 -26.89
N ASN A 134 18.44 -58.03 -27.57
CA ASN A 134 18.31 -59.06 -28.61
C ASN A 134 19.25 -58.82 -29.81
N ARG A 135 19.68 -57.57 -30.03
CA ARG A 135 20.67 -57.18 -31.05
C ARG A 135 22.12 -57.25 -30.54
N GLY A 136 22.35 -57.73 -29.32
CA GLY A 136 23.68 -57.81 -28.72
C GLY A 136 24.25 -56.47 -28.24
N GLY A 137 23.43 -55.43 -28.10
CA GLY A 137 23.87 -54.10 -27.67
C GLY A 137 24.25 -54.00 -26.19
N PHE A 138 23.84 -54.98 -25.37
CA PHE A 138 24.18 -55.08 -23.95
C PHE A 138 24.97 -56.35 -23.66
N SER A 139 25.97 -56.28 -22.79
CA SER A 139 26.70 -57.47 -22.34
C SER A 139 25.80 -58.42 -21.54
N ARG A 140 24.94 -57.86 -20.68
CA ARG A 140 23.85 -58.55 -19.96
C ARG A 140 22.67 -57.58 -19.92
N LYS A 141 21.44 -58.09 -20.07
CA LYS A 141 20.21 -57.27 -20.09
C LYS A 141 20.12 -56.41 -18.81
N PRO A 142 20.00 -55.07 -18.91
CA PRO A 142 19.71 -54.23 -17.75
C PRO A 142 18.42 -54.67 -17.03
N ILE A 143 18.41 -54.62 -15.70
CA ILE A 143 17.31 -55.12 -14.86
C ILE A 143 16.69 -53.95 -14.09
N GLY A 144 15.41 -53.67 -14.33
CA GLY A 144 14.65 -52.66 -13.61
C GLY A 144 13.25 -52.46 -14.19
N PRO A 145 12.44 -51.54 -13.64
CA PRO A 145 12.68 -50.82 -12.39
C PRO A 145 12.68 -51.80 -11.20
N LEU A 146 13.56 -51.61 -10.19
CA LEU A 146 13.74 -52.60 -9.11
C LEU A 146 12.44 -52.95 -8.40
N GLY A 147 11.56 -51.96 -8.17
CA GLY A 147 10.29 -52.16 -7.49
C GLY A 147 9.40 -53.23 -8.12
N SER A 148 9.50 -53.44 -9.45
CA SER A 148 8.70 -54.46 -10.16
C SER A 148 9.07 -55.90 -9.82
N TYR A 149 10.26 -56.12 -9.25
CA TYR A 149 10.77 -57.43 -8.84
C TYR A 149 10.61 -57.69 -7.33
N ILE A 150 10.11 -56.70 -6.58
CA ILE A 150 9.95 -56.79 -5.14
C ILE A 150 8.53 -57.21 -4.81
N LYS A 151 8.40 -58.39 -4.21
CA LYS A 151 7.16 -58.84 -3.56
C LYS A 151 7.40 -58.94 -2.06
N MET A 152 6.33 -59.07 -1.30
CA MET A 152 6.40 -59.23 0.14
C MET A 152 5.36 -60.23 0.63
N HIS A 153 5.67 -60.89 1.74
CA HIS A 153 4.78 -61.84 2.39
C HIS A 153 3.69 -61.16 3.22
N ASP A 154 4.01 -60.01 3.82
CA ASP A 154 3.10 -59.30 4.72
C ASP A 154 2.81 -57.87 4.22
N PRO A 155 1.64 -57.64 3.58
CA PRO A 155 1.31 -56.36 2.96
C PRO A 155 1.26 -55.16 3.91
N GLN A 156 1.10 -55.36 5.23
CA GLN A 156 0.96 -54.25 6.17
C GLN A 156 2.23 -53.36 6.22
N TRP A 157 3.37 -53.95 5.89
CA TRP A 157 4.67 -53.28 5.83
C TRP A 157 4.95 -52.57 4.50
N GLY A 158 4.06 -52.65 3.51
CA GLY A 158 4.34 -52.21 2.13
C GLY A 158 4.85 -50.78 2.02
N HIS A 159 4.21 -49.87 2.74
CA HIS A 159 4.62 -48.45 2.76
C HIS A 159 5.97 -48.22 3.46
N VAL A 160 6.32 -49.05 4.46
CA VAL A 160 7.63 -49.01 5.14
C VAL A 160 8.71 -49.53 4.20
N ILE A 161 8.44 -50.61 3.46
CA ILE A 161 9.38 -51.12 2.45
C ILE A 161 9.64 -50.05 1.38
N GLU A 162 8.59 -49.39 0.87
CA GLU A 162 8.75 -48.29 -0.07
C GLU A 162 9.57 -47.13 0.50
N GLN A 163 9.42 -46.83 1.79
CA GLN A 163 10.21 -45.79 2.45
C GLN A 163 11.69 -46.20 2.59
N VAL A 164 11.97 -47.47 2.86
CA VAL A 164 13.35 -47.99 2.98
C VAL A 164 14.03 -48.09 1.62
N VAL A 165 13.33 -48.61 0.61
CA VAL A 165 13.86 -48.72 -0.76
C VAL A 165 13.94 -47.33 -1.42
N GLY A 166 13.01 -46.43 -1.09
CA GLY A 166 13.06 -45.02 -1.48
C GLY A 166 13.16 -44.82 -3.00
N GLY A 167 14.09 -43.97 -3.44
CA GLY A 167 14.30 -43.69 -4.86
C GLY A 167 14.72 -44.91 -5.68
N TYR A 168 15.28 -45.94 -5.04
CA TYR A 168 15.72 -47.17 -5.72
C TYR A 168 14.56 -47.99 -6.27
N VAL A 169 13.31 -47.73 -5.86
CA VAL A 169 12.12 -48.35 -6.44
C VAL A 169 12.08 -48.16 -7.96
N HIS A 170 12.58 -47.02 -8.47
CA HIS A 170 12.64 -46.72 -9.89
C HIS A 170 13.95 -47.16 -10.56
N ALA A 171 14.96 -47.58 -9.79
CA ALA A 171 16.32 -47.78 -10.29
C ALA A 171 16.44 -48.95 -11.26
N PHE A 172 17.49 -48.91 -12.07
CA PHE A 172 17.87 -49.99 -12.99
C PHE A 172 19.30 -50.44 -12.69
N CYS A 173 19.56 -51.74 -12.77
CA CYS A 173 20.88 -52.32 -12.63
C CYS A 173 21.49 -52.64 -13.99
N CYS A 174 22.75 -52.26 -14.18
CA CYS A 174 23.57 -52.58 -15.35
C CYS A 174 24.82 -53.35 -14.93
N ASN A 175 25.23 -54.32 -15.75
CA ASN A 175 26.37 -55.19 -15.45
C ASN A 175 27.72 -54.46 -15.51
N ASN A 176 27.84 -53.42 -16.33
CA ASN A 176 29.05 -52.61 -16.47
C ASN A 176 28.75 -51.18 -16.93
N SER A 177 29.80 -50.35 -17.00
CA SER A 177 29.69 -48.93 -17.37
C SER A 177 29.23 -48.72 -18.82
N LYS A 178 29.61 -49.59 -19.76
CA LYS A 178 29.18 -49.51 -21.16
C LYS A 178 27.68 -49.74 -21.29
N ASP A 179 27.15 -50.76 -20.62
CA ASP A 179 25.72 -51.06 -20.58
C ASP A 179 24.93 -49.89 -19.93
N SER A 180 25.51 -49.24 -18.93
CA SER A 180 24.91 -48.04 -18.32
C SER A 180 24.80 -46.87 -19.30
N GLN A 181 25.82 -46.63 -20.12
CA GLN A 181 25.78 -45.59 -21.15
C GLN A 181 24.71 -45.85 -22.21
N GLU A 182 24.54 -47.09 -22.64
CA GLU A 182 23.49 -47.43 -23.61
C GLU A 182 22.08 -47.29 -23.01
N LEU A 183 21.89 -47.71 -21.75
CA LEU A 183 20.65 -47.46 -21.03
C LEU A 183 20.37 -45.96 -20.88
N ASP A 184 21.42 -45.16 -20.63
CA ASP A 184 21.31 -43.70 -20.55
C ASP A 184 20.82 -43.07 -21.85
N ASN A 185 21.26 -43.61 -22.99
CA ASN A 185 20.82 -43.17 -24.31
C ASN A 185 19.34 -43.51 -24.54
N ILE A 186 18.88 -44.67 -24.07
CA ILE A 186 17.45 -45.03 -24.11
C ILE A 186 16.63 -44.05 -23.26
N PHE A 187 17.08 -43.77 -22.03
CA PHE A 187 16.42 -42.79 -21.16
C PHE A 187 16.31 -41.40 -21.80
N LYS A 188 17.36 -40.91 -22.47
CA LYS A 188 17.32 -39.59 -23.16
C LYS A 188 16.27 -39.51 -24.27
N ARG A 189 15.89 -40.63 -24.88
CA ARG A 189 14.88 -40.67 -25.95
C ARG A 189 13.45 -40.63 -25.41
N HIS A 190 13.21 -41.29 -24.28
CA HIS A 190 11.85 -41.54 -23.77
C HIS A 190 11.46 -40.69 -22.57
N ILE A 191 12.41 -40.17 -21.78
CA ILE A 191 12.12 -39.36 -20.60
C ILE A 191 11.93 -37.89 -21.01
N PRO A 192 10.75 -37.28 -20.77
CA PRO A 192 10.53 -35.87 -21.07
C PRO A 192 11.44 -34.94 -20.25
N ARG A 193 11.77 -33.76 -20.80
CA ARG A 193 12.56 -32.75 -20.08
C ARG A 193 11.84 -32.32 -18.80
N GLY A 194 12.55 -32.31 -17.67
CA GLY A 194 12.02 -31.94 -16.36
C GLY A 194 11.41 -33.08 -15.55
N VAL A 195 11.32 -34.29 -16.11
CA VAL A 195 10.89 -35.50 -15.38
C VAL A 195 12.08 -36.16 -14.67
N PHE A 196 11.84 -36.71 -13.48
CA PHE A 196 12.85 -37.44 -12.72
C PHE A 196 13.41 -38.61 -13.52
N LYS A 197 14.74 -38.65 -13.64
CA LYS A 197 15.48 -39.72 -14.30
C LYS A 197 15.87 -40.78 -13.27
N PRO A 198 15.60 -42.08 -13.51
CA PRO A 198 15.98 -43.10 -12.56
C PRO A 198 17.49 -43.25 -12.36
N THR A 199 17.84 -43.67 -11.15
CA THR A 199 19.21 -44.08 -10.82
C THR A 199 19.59 -45.34 -11.59
N VAL A 200 20.78 -45.34 -12.20
CA VAL A 200 21.39 -46.54 -12.79
C VAL A 200 22.50 -47.04 -11.87
N ILE A 201 22.32 -48.24 -11.33
CA ILE A 201 23.28 -48.89 -10.45
C ILE A 201 24.17 -49.78 -11.31
N VAL A 202 25.47 -49.54 -11.27
CA VAL A 202 26.44 -50.30 -12.07
C VAL A 202 27.16 -51.27 -11.15
N ALA A 203 26.85 -52.56 -11.28
CA ALA A 203 27.46 -53.63 -10.52
C ALA A 203 27.52 -54.90 -11.35
N ARG A 204 28.63 -55.64 -11.26
CA ARG A 204 28.77 -56.91 -11.97
C ARG A 204 27.70 -57.88 -11.51
N PHE A 205 26.94 -58.42 -12.45
CA PHE A 205 25.88 -59.39 -12.15
C PHE A 205 26.49 -60.68 -11.64
N ARG A 206 25.90 -61.21 -10.57
CA ARG A 206 26.21 -62.52 -10.00
C ARG A 206 25.01 -63.44 -10.19
N ASP A 207 25.28 -64.73 -10.22
CA ASP A 207 24.26 -65.76 -10.42
C ASP A 207 23.71 -66.29 -9.07
N GLU A 208 24.35 -65.94 -7.94
CA GLU A 208 23.93 -66.31 -6.58
C GLU A 208 23.65 -65.09 -5.70
N ILE A 209 22.70 -65.25 -4.77
CA ILE A 209 22.35 -64.24 -3.77
C ILE A 209 23.44 -64.18 -2.69
N HIS A 210 23.76 -62.98 -2.19
CA HIS A 210 24.67 -62.80 -1.07
C HIS A 210 24.20 -63.56 0.17
N ASP A 211 25.05 -64.40 0.74
CA ASP A 211 24.80 -65.02 2.04
C ASP A 211 24.89 -63.96 3.13
N VAL A 212 23.73 -63.52 3.62
CA VAL A 212 23.59 -62.54 4.69
C VAL A 212 23.27 -63.17 6.05
N SER A 213 23.28 -64.50 6.18
CA SER A 213 22.87 -65.21 7.40
C SER A 213 23.60 -64.74 8.67
N ARG A 214 24.88 -64.36 8.53
CA ARG A 214 25.73 -63.84 9.63
C ARG A 214 25.50 -62.37 9.97
N TYR A 215 24.90 -61.61 9.05
CA TYR A 215 24.70 -60.16 9.13
C TYR A 215 23.22 -59.78 9.30
N GLU A 216 22.31 -60.74 9.10
CA GLU A 216 20.90 -60.54 9.31
C GLU A 216 20.59 -60.29 10.79
N VAL A 217 19.68 -59.35 11.04
CA VAL A 217 19.21 -59.05 12.39
C VAL A 217 18.37 -60.20 12.91
N GLN A 218 18.71 -60.71 14.09
CA GLN A 218 18.02 -61.84 14.71
C GLN A 218 17.24 -61.40 15.95
N SER A 219 15.92 -61.53 15.90
CA SER A 219 15.03 -61.26 17.03
C SER A 219 14.03 -62.41 17.20
N PRO A 220 13.71 -62.83 18.44
CA PRO A 220 12.70 -63.86 18.67
C PRO A 220 11.27 -63.37 18.36
N ASP A 221 11.02 -62.07 18.51
CA ASP A 221 9.67 -61.50 18.48
C ASP A 221 9.36 -60.73 17.19
N TYR A 222 10.38 -60.35 16.42
CA TYR A 222 10.25 -59.45 15.27
C TYR A 222 11.00 -59.94 14.03
N TYR A 223 10.42 -59.68 12.86
CA TYR A 223 11.01 -60.04 11.57
C TYR A 223 12.05 -59.02 11.12
N SER A 224 13.10 -59.50 10.46
CA SER A 224 13.98 -58.65 9.65
C SER A 224 13.20 -58.21 8.40
N LEU A 225 13.55 -57.04 7.83
CA LEU A 225 12.99 -56.61 6.56
C LEU A 225 13.34 -57.59 5.43
N TRP A 226 14.52 -58.21 5.47
CA TRP A 226 14.91 -59.23 4.50
C TRP A 226 14.00 -60.46 4.52
N SER A 227 13.64 -60.96 5.70
CA SER A 227 12.81 -62.17 5.84
C SER A 227 11.39 -62.04 5.27
N ILE A 228 10.86 -60.80 5.19
CA ILE A 228 9.52 -60.55 4.62
C ILE A 228 9.55 -60.25 3.12
N LEU A 229 10.73 -59.97 2.55
CA LEU A 229 10.92 -59.67 1.14
C LEU A 229 10.97 -60.96 0.33
N ASN A 230 10.22 -60.99 -0.77
CA ASN A 230 10.25 -62.06 -1.76
C ASN A 230 10.74 -61.48 -3.08
N VAL A 231 12.00 -61.73 -3.42
CA VAL A 231 12.68 -61.18 -4.60
C VAL A 231 13.22 -62.31 -5.46
N ASN A 232 12.57 -62.56 -6.60
CA ASN A 232 12.91 -63.69 -7.48
C ASN A 232 14.17 -63.43 -8.35
N ASN A 233 14.64 -62.19 -8.43
CA ASN A 233 15.80 -61.83 -9.26
C ASN A 233 17.04 -61.61 -8.39
N VAL A 234 18.08 -62.41 -8.63
CA VAL A 234 19.34 -62.40 -7.86
C VAL A 234 20.03 -61.04 -7.86
N VAL A 235 20.03 -60.35 -9.01
CA VAL A 235 20.67 -59.03 -9.12
C VAL A 235 19.92 -57.99 -8.28
N VAL A 236 18.59 -58.01 -8.31
CA VAL A 236 17.75 -57.10 -7.51
C VAL A 236 17.93 -57.41 -6.02
N ALA A 237 17.89 -58.69 -5.64
CA ALA A 237 18.12 -59.15 -4.27
C ALA A 237 19.45 -58.63 -3.70
N ASN A 238 20.55 -58.86 -4.42
CA ASN A 238 21.88 -58.38 -4.04
C ASN A 238 21.96 -56.85 -3.99
N THR A 239 21.31 -56.16 -4.92
CA THR A 239 21.28 -54.70 -4.93
C THR A 239 20.56 -54.14 -3.71
N LEU A 240 19.47 -54.76 -3.25
CA LEU A 240 18.76 -54.33 -2.05
C LEU A 240 19.58 -54.55 -0.78
N ILE A 241 20.32 -55.67 -0.70
CA ILE A 241 21.28 -55.92 0.37
C ILE A 241 22.35 -54.82 0.38
N ASP A 242 23.01 -54.58 -0.76
CA ASP A 242 24.12 -53.64 -0.85
C ASP A 242 23.71 -52.18 -0.58
N GLN A 243 22.60 -51.74 -1.16
CA GLN A 243 22.19 -50.33 -1.14
C GLN A 243 21.28 -49.99 0.04
N CYS A 244 20.40 -50.91 0.44
CA CYS A 244 19.39 -50.66 1.46
C CYS A 244 19.65 -51.39 2.79
N LYS A 245 20.59 -52.34 2.82
CA LYS A 245 20.95 -53.16 4.00
C LYS A 245 19.74 -53.81 4.68
N VAL A 246 18.84 -54.32 3.84
CA VAL A 246 17.52 -54.85 4.25
C VAL A 246 17.63 -56.00 5.27
N GLU A 247 18.73 -56.74 5.27
CA GLU A 247 19.06 -57.78 6.25
C GLU A 247 19.28 -57.24 7.67
N SER A 248 19.72 -55.99 7.80
CA SER A 248 20.06 -55.37 9.08
C SER A 248 18.95 -54.47 9.64
N ILE A 249 17.77 -54.47 9.00
CA ILE A 249 16.62 -53.64 9.38
C ILE A 249 15.57 -54.49 10.09
N LEU A 250 15.17 -54.10 11.30
CA LEU A 250 14.15 -54.80 12.09
C LEU A 250 12.77 -54.12 11.95
N LEU A 251 11.70 -54.90 11.94
CA LEU A 251 10.33 -54.40 11.81
C LEU A 251 9.56 -54.56 13.13
N ILE A 252 9.25 -53.44 13.79
CA ILE A 252 8.62 -53.44 15.13
C ILE A 252 7.27 -52.73 15.05
N PRO A 253 6.13 -53.36 15.38
CA PRO A 253 4.82 -52.77 15.16
C PRO A 253 4.62 -51.39 15.77
N THR A 254 5.04 -51.18 17.02
CA THR A 254 4.77 -49.94 17.77
C THR A 254 6.03 -49.18 18.20
N ALA A 255 5.89 -47.87 18.34
CA ALA A 255 6.94 -46.97 18.83
C ALA A 255 7.37 -47.27 20.28
N ASN A 256 6.45 -47.78 21.11
CA ASN A 256 6.71 -48.15 22.49
C ASN A 256 7.63 -49.36 22.56
N GLU A 257 7.29 -50.44 21.85
CA GLU A 257 8.12 -51.65 21.73
C GLU A 257 9.50 -51.32 21.16
N ALA A 258 9.55 -50.48 20.12
CA ALA A 258 10.81 -50.08 19.50
C ALA A 258 11.71 -49.28 20.46
N GLY A 259 11.11 -48.36 21.23
CA GLY A 259 11.81 -47.57 22.24
C GLY A 259 12.34 -48.42 23.38
N GLU A 260 11.58 -49.40 23.86
CA GLU A 260 12.03 -50.30 24.93
C GLU A 260 13.18 -51.21 24.46
N LEU A 261 13.04 -51.82 23.29
CA LEU A 261 14.01 -52.78 22.78
C LEU A 261 15.36 -52.12 22.42
N LEU A 262 15.33 -50.95 21.77
CA LEU A 262 16.52 -50.40 21.10
C LEU A 262 17.31 -49.38 21.92
N LYS A 263 16.76 -48.91 23.05
CA LYS A 263 17.38 -47.91 23.93
C LYS A 263 18.44 -48.48 24.86
N SER A 264 18.39 -49.77 25.17
CA SER A 264 19.32 -50.44 26.10
C SER A 264 20.21 -51.42 25.35
N ARG A 265 21.53 -51.23 25.39
CA ARG A 265 22.52 -52.05 24.66
C ARG A 265 22.34 -53.55 24.84
N GLU A 266 21.99 -53.98 26.05
CA GLU A 266 21.80 -55.39 26.41
C GLU A 266 20.61 -56.05 25.71
N ARG A 267 19.61 -55.25 25.31
CA ARG A 267 18.38 -55.73 24.65
C ARG A 267 18.41 -55.58 23.13
N VAL A 268 19.36 -54.81 22.59
CA VAL A 268 19.47 -54.59 21.14
C VAL A 268 19.78 -55.92 20.44
N PRO A 269 18.94 -56.36 19.49
CA PRO A 269 19.20 -57.56 18.68
C PRO A 269 20.54 -57.48 17.94
N MET A 270 21.24 -58.60 17.85
CA MET A 270 22.53 -58.66 17.15
C MET A 270 22.36 -58.26 15.69
N ASN A 271 23.34 -57.50 15.16
CA ASN A 271 23.34 -56.95 13.80
C ASN A 271 22.21 -55.96 13.45
N CYS A 272 21.42 -55.50 14.42
CA CYS A 272 20.43 -54.45 14.20
C CYS A 272 21.12 -53.12 13.85
N PHE A 273 20.99 -52.68 12.60
CA PHE A 273 21.48 -51.37 12.14
C PHE A 273 20.42 -50.28 12.32
N LYS A 274 19.15 -50.64 12.09
CA LYS A 274 18.00 -49.73 12.14
C LYS A 274 16.74 -50.55 12.39
N ALA A 275 15.72 -49.96 13.01
CA ALA A 275 14.38 -50.51 13.03
C ALA A 275 13.36 -49.53 12.48
N MET A 276 12.26 -50.07 11.95
CA MET A 276 11.15 -49.30 11.40
C MET A 276 9.85 -49.68 12.09
N THR A 277 9.00 -48.69 12.39
CA THR A 277 7.65 -48.93 12.91
C THR A 277 6.59 -48.96 11.81
N LEU A 278 5.39 -49.47 12.13
CA LEU A 278 4.23 -49.41 11.21
C LEU A 278 3.76 -47.98 10.92
N GLN A 279 4.19 -46.99 11.71
CA GLN A 279 3.92 -45.58 11.45
C GLN A 279 5.04 -44.91 10.65
N GLY A 280 6.06 -45.68 10.25
CA GLY A 280 7.21 -45.20 9.47
C GLY A 280 8.27 -44.48 10.29
N ASP A 281 8.25 -44.62 11.62
CA ASP A 281 9.30 -44.09 12.49
C ASP A 281 10.59 -44.89 12.30
N GLN A 282 11.72 -44.19 12.37
CA GLN A 282 13.04 -44.80 12.22
C GLN A 282 13.79 -44.75 13.54
N TYR A 283 14.21 -45.92 14.00
CA TYR A 283 14.99 -46.08 15.22
C TYR A 283 16.39 -46.55 14.89
N PHE A 284 17.40 -45.84 15.38
CA PHE A 284 18.78 -46.29 15.41
C PHE A 284 19.10 -46.80 16.83
N PRO A 285 19.69 -47.99 17.00
CA PRO A 285 19.92 -48.57 18.33
C PRO A 285 21.11 -47.97 19.10
N ASP A 286 21.15 -48.22 20.41
CA ASP A 286 22.29 -47.90 21.29
C ASP A 286 23.61 -48.55 20.78
N PRO A 287 24.76 -47.84 20.77
CA PRO A 287 25.12 -46.64 21.54
C PRO A 287 24.74 -45.29 20.93
N ASN A 288 24.20 -45.25 19.71
CA ASN A 288 23.88 -44.00 19.01
C ASN A 288 22.37 -43.88 18.84
N PHE A 289 21.64 -44.03 19.95
CA PHE A 289 20.19 -44.09 19.93
C PHE A 289 19.58 -42.81 19.37
N LYS A 290 18.84 -42.92 18.26
CA LYS A 290 18.17 -41.81 17.59
C LYS A 290 16.80 -42.25 17.08
N ILE A 291 15.85 -41.34 17.17
CA ILE A 291 14.49 -41.54 16.66
C ILE A 291 14.20 -40.44 15.66
N TYR A 292 13.67 -40.83 14.51
CA TYR A 292 13.11 -39.92 13.51
C TYR A 292 11.65 -40.29 13.30
N SER A 293 10.74 -39.39 13.67
CA SER A 293 9.30 -39.61 13.49
C SER A 293 8.94 -39.77 12.01
N GLY A 294 8.11 -40.76 11.73
CA GLY A 294 7.54 -41.00 10.41
C GLY A 294 6.40 -40.05 10.09
N ASN A 295 5.93 -40.09 8.85
CA ASN A 295 4.75 -39.33 8.40
C ASN A 295 3.45 -40.13 8.59
N GLY A 296 3.42 -41.05 9.55
CA GLY A 296 2.33 -41.99 9.77
C GLY A 296 2.18 -43.05 8.67
N LYS A 297 1.24 -43.97 8.90
CA LYS A 297 0.88 -45.02 7.92
C LYS A 297 0.34 -44.39 6.63
N LYS A 298 1.15 -44.46 5.57
CA LYS A 298 0.74 -44.05 4.22
C LYS A 298 0.28 -45.25 3.41
N PRO A 299 -0.64 -45.08 2.46
CA PRO A 299 -0.95 -46.16 1.54
C PRO A 299 0.26 -46.42 0.61
N PRO A 300 0.63 -47.68 0.34
CA PRO A 300 1.74 -48.02 -0.56
C PRO A 300 1.43 -47.50 -1.97
N LYS A 301 2.42 -46.94 -2.66
CA LYS A 301 2.26 -46.26 -3.96
C LYS A 301 2.72 -47.08 -5.16
N PHE A 302 3.58 -48.06 -4.93
CA PHE A 302 4.33 -48.78 -5.96
C PHE A 302 4.25 -50.29 -5.79
N LEU A 303 4.54 -50.81 -4.60
CA LEU A 303 4.66 -52.24 -4.35
C LEU A 303 3.27 -52.88 -4.22
N GLN A 304 2.99 -53.87 -5.09
CA GLN A 304 1.74 -54.64 -5.13
C GLN A 304 0.44 -53.81 -5.27
N VAL A 305 0.53 -52.53 -5.63
CA VAL A 305 -0.63 -51.68 -5.92
C VAL A 305 -1.19 -52.06 -7.28
N SER A 306 -2.51 -52.23 -7.40
CA SER A 306 -3.13 -52.43 -8.72
C SER A 306 -3.26 -51.09 -9.46
N VAL A 307 -3.28 -51.14 -10.79
CA VAL A 307 -3.50 -49.92 -11.61
C VAL A 307 -4.88 -49.32 -11.28
N GLU A 308 -5.87 -50.16 -10.98
CA GLU A 308 -7.20 -49.79 -10.52
C GLU A 308 -7.18 -49.04 -9.18
N GLU A 309 -6.45 -49.55 -8.19
CA GLU A 309 -6.35 -48.94 -6.87
C GLU A 309 -5.65 -47.57 -6.93
N LYS A 310 -4.58 -47.46 -7.74
CA LYS A 310 -3.93 -46.17 -8.02
C LYS A 310 -4.91 -45.19 -8.69
N THR A 311 -5.70 -45.67 -9.64
CA THR A 311 -6.68 -44.86 -10.37
C THR A 311 -7.81 -44.39 -9.45
N ASN A 312 -8.31 -45.25 -8.56
CA ASN A 312 -9.35 -44.89 -7.60
C ASN A 312 -8.86 -43.84 -6.59
N ARG A 313 -7.64 -43.98 -6.09
CA ARG A 313 -7.04 -42.96 -5.19
C ARG A 313 -6.88 -41.60 -5.87
N LEU A 314 -6.40 -41.56 -7.12
CA LEU A 314 -6.31 -40.30 -7.86
C LEU A 314 -7.69 -39.68 -8.09
N LYS A 315 -8.74 -40.49 -8.29
CA LYS A 315 -10.13 -40.00 -8.39
C LYS A 315 -10.63 -39.43 -7.06
N GLU A 316 -10.32 -40.06 -5.94
CA GLU A 316 -10.66 -39.54 -4.60
C GLU A 316 -9.95 -38.21 -4.32
N GLU A 317 -8.65 -38.11 -4.62
CA GLU A 317 -7.87 -36.88 -4.48
C GLU A 317 -8.42 -35.76 -5.38
N MET A 318 -8.78 -36.08 -6.63
CA MET A 318 -9.43 -35.15 -7.53
C MET A 318 -10.80 -34.69 -7.01
N ALA A 319 -11.60 -35.60 -6.45
CA ALA A 319 -12.89 -35.25 -5.85
C ALA A 319 -12.72 -34.32 -4.63
N GLY A 320 -11.70 -34.55 -3.81
CA GLY A 320 -11.33 -33.65 -2.70
C GLY A 320 -11.01 -32.24 -3.20
N HIS A 321 -10.12 -32.11 -4.18
CA HIS A 321 -9.77 -30.81 -4.76
C HIS A 321 -10.93 -30.15 -5.52
N GLN A 322 -11.83 -30.92 -6.13
CA GLN A 322 -13.05 -30.38 -6.73
C GLN A 322 -14.01 -29.81 -5.68
N HIS A 323 -14.12 -30.44 -4.52
CA HIS A 323 -14.90 -29.91 -3.41
C HIS A 323 -14.28 -28.62 -2.85
N GLU A 324 -12.97 -28.60 -2.64
CA GLU A 324 -12.23 -27.37 -2.26
C GLU A 324 -12.46 -26.24 -3.27
N LEU A 325 -12.40 -26.56 -4.58
CA LEU A 325 -12.66 -25.58 -5.64
C LEU A 325 -14.08 -25.01 -5.58
N GLN A 326 -15.08 -25.83 -5.25
CA GLN A 326 -16.46 -25.37 -5.11
C GLN A 326 -16.62 -24.40 -3.93
N ASN A 327 -15.98 -24.69 -2.81
CA ASN A 327 -15.99 -23.82 -1.63
C ASN A 327 -15.31 -22.48 -1.93
N HIS A 328 -14.12 -22.51 -2.55
CA HIS A 328 -13.41 -21.29 -2.96
C HIS A 328 -14.19 -20.46 -3.99
N LYS A 329 -14.90 -21.10 -4.93
CA LYS A 329 -15.78 -20.38 -5.87
C LYS A 329 -16.93 -19.66 -5.17
N ALA A 330 -17.53 -20.29 -4.16
CA ALA A 330 -18.61 -19.66 -3.38
C ALA A 330 -18.10 -18.45 -2.58
N GLU A 331 -16.95 -18.59 -1.92
CA GLU A 331 -16.28 -17.49 -1.20
C GLU A 331 -15.89 -16.34 -2.15
N GLY A 332 -15.29 -16.66 -3.30
CA GLY A 332 -14.91 -15.68 -4.31
C GLY A 332 -16.10 -14.91 -4.88
N GLN A 333 -17.27 -15.55 -5.03
CA GLN A 333 -18.50 -14.86 -5.42
C GLN A 333 -19.00 -13.89 -4.36
N SER A 334 -19.00 -14.29 -3.08
CA SER A 334 -19.34 -13.41 -1.96
C SER A 334 -18.43 -12.19 -1.91
N LEU A 335 -17.12 -12.39 -2.05
CA LEU A 335 -16.14 -11.32 -2.02
C LEU A 335 -16.28 -10.36 -3.21
N LYS A 336 -16.61 -10.89 -4.40
CA LYS A 336 -16.94 -10.08 -5.58
C LYS A 336 -18.14 -9.17 -5.33
N GLN A 337 -19.20 -9.67 -4.69
CA GLN A 337 -20.38 -8.87 -4.33
C GLN A 337 -20.03 -7.76 -3.33
N GLN A 338 -19.19 -8.06 -2.33
CA GLN A 338 -18.70 -7.07 -1.36
C GLN A 338 -17.89 -5.96 -2.04
N VAL A 339 -16.97 -6.30 -2.93
CA VAL A 339 -16.18 -5.34 -3.72
C VAL A 339 -17.08 -4.45 -4.57
N MET A 340 -18.12 -5.01 -5.21
CA MET A 340 -19.09 -4.24 -5.99
C MET A 340 -19.87 -3.23 -5.12
N SER A 341 -20.37 -3.67 -3.96
CA SER A 341 -21.07 -2.80 -3.00
C SER A 341 -20.18 -1.68 -2.47
N LEU A 342 -18.96 -1.99 -2.05
CA LEU A 342 -17.99 -0.99 -1.57
C LEU A 342 -17.62 0.01 -2.67
N HIS A 343 -17.46 -0.46 -3.91
CA HIS A 343 -17.19 0.43 -5.04
C HIS A 343 -18.32 1.43 -5.28
N GLN A 344 -19.58 1.00 -5.13
CA GLN A 344 -20.72 1.90 -5.20
C GLN A 344 -20.69 2.95 -4.08
N GLN A 345 -20.45 2.54 -2.83
CA GLN A 345 -20.36 3.45 -1.67
C GLN A 345 -19.24 4.49 -1.84
N VAL A 346 -18.07 4.07 -2.33
CA VAL A 346 -16.95 4.97 -2.65
C VAL A 346 -17.36 6.01 -3.69
N ASN A 347 -18.09 5.61 -4.75
CA ASN A 347 -18.54 6.53 -5.79
C ASN A 347 -19.60 7.52 -5.28
N GLU A 348 -20.48 7.09 -4.37
CA GLU A 348 -21.47 7.96 -3.72
C GLU A 348 -20.79 8.99 -2.80
N SER A 349 -19.85 8.55 -1.96
CA SER A 349 -19.05 9.44 -1.10
C SER A 349 -18.21 10.43 -1.93
N LYS A 350 -17.57 9.98 -3.02
CA LYS A 350 -16.86 10.89 -3.96
C LYS A 350 -17.75 11.98 -4.53
N LYS A 351 -19.00 11.66 -4.91
CA LYS A 351 -19.96 12.66 -5.39
C LYS A 351 -20.32 13.67 -4.30
N LYS A 352 -20.53 13.22 -3.06
CA LYS A 352 -20.83 14.08 -1.91
C LYS A 352 -19.65 14.99 -1.58
N HIS A 353 -18.44 14.44 -1.55
CA HIS A 353 -17.19 15.16 -1.33
C HIS A 353 -16.97 16.28 -2.38
N MET A 354 -17.19 15.98 -3.67
CA MET A 354 -17.11 16.98 -4.76
C MET A 354 -18.12 18.12 -4.58
N LYS A 355 -19.37 17.82 -4.20
CA LYS A 355 -20.39 18.85 -3.93
C LYS A 355 -19.98 19.78 -2.80
N MET A 356 -19.52 19.22 -1.66
CA MET A 356 -19.06 20.00 -0.52
C MET A 356 -17.85 20.87 -0.84
N LYS A 357 -16.89 20.35 -1.62
CA LYS A 357 -15.72 21.11 -2.08
C LYS A 357 -16.10 22.31 -2.94
N ASN A 358 -17.05 22.13 -3.86
CA ASN A 358 -17.53 23.21 -4.72
C ASN A 358 -18.24 24.30 -3.90
N SER A 359 -19.09 23.92 -2.94
CA SER A 359 -19.75 24.86 -2.03
C SER A 359 -18.76 25.62 -1.13
N LEU A 360 -17.71 24.96 -0.62
CA LEU A 360 -16.63 25.64 0.12
C LEU A 360 -15.89 26.66 -0.76
N THR A 361 -15.68 26.32 -2.04
CA THR A 361 -15.01 27.21 -2.99
C THR A 361 -15.87 28.43 -3.29
N SER A 362 -17.19 28.27 -3.47
CA SER A 362 -18.11 29.40 -3.68
C SER A 362 -18.18 30.31 -2.44
N LEU A 363 -18.31 29.75 -1.24
CA LEU A 363 -18.30 30.50 0.02
C LEU A 363 -17.00 31.32 0.20
N ASN A 364 -15.85 30.73 -0.14
CA ASN A 364 -14.58 31.44 -0.11
C ASN A 364 -14.53 32.59 -1.12
N SER A 365 -15.05 32.39 -2.34
CA SER A 365 -15.10 33.46 -3.34
C SER A 365 -16.00 34.62 -2.92
N GLU A 366 -17.16 34.33 -2.30
CA GLU A 366 -18.07 35.35 -1.78
C GLU A 366 -17.43 36.13 -0.63
N LEU A 367 -16.74 35.44 0.28
CA LEU A 367 -16.02 36.06 1.39
C LEU A 367 -14.90 37.01 0.91
N ILE A 368 -14.12 36.60 -0.09
CA ILE A 368 -13.07 37.43 -0.70
C ILE A 368 -13.68 38.69 -1.34
N SER A 369 -14.80 38.54 -2.06
CA SER A 369 -15.47 39.67 -2.71
C SER A 369 -15.99 40.72 -1.73
N LEU A 370 -16.48 40.30 -0.55
CA LEU A 370 -16.99 41.19 0.49
C LEU A 370 -15.86 41.87 1.29
N GLN A 371 -14.69 41.24 1.38
CA GLN A 371 -13.52 41.79 2.06
C GLN A 371 -12.75 42.82 1.21
N ASN A 372 -12.69 42.63 -0.11
CA ASN A 372 -11.90 43.47 -1.03
C ASN A 372 -12.64 44.73 -1.55
N VAL A 373 -13.55 45.30 -0.76
CA VAL A 373 -14.22 46.57 -1.12
C VAL A 373 -13.43 47.73 -0.53
N ASP A 374 -12.82 48.56 -1.38
CA ASP A 374 -12.23 49.85 -1.00
C ASP A 374 -13.34 50.83 -0.58
N GLU A 375 -13.36 51.22 0.70
CA GLU A 375 -14.27 52.24 1.22
C GLU A 375 -13.67 53.65 1.00
N PRO A 376 -14.30 54.54 0.21
CA PRO A 376 -13.89 55.95 0.17
C PRO A 376 -14.21 56.60 1.53
N GLN A 377 -13.21 57.27 2.12
CA GLN A 377 -13.42 58.08 3.32
C GLN A 377 -14.34 59.26 3.00
N PRO A 378 -15.28 59.63 3.90
CA PRO A 378 -16.07 60.84 3.73
C PRO A 378 -15.17 62.09 3.77
N ALA A 379 -15.52 63.11 2.97
CA ALA A 379 -14.73 64.32 2.78
C ALA A 379 -14.51 65.10 4.10
N ASP A 380 -13.27 65.52 4.33
CA ASP A 380 -12.83 66.30 5.49
C ASP A 380 -13.39 67.76 5.40
N VAL A 381 -14.23 68.15 6.37
CA VAL A 381 -15.00 69.40 6.39
C VAL A 381 -14.21 70.56 7.03
N THR A 382 -12.95 70.34 7.41
CA THR A 382 -12.04 71.35 7.99
C THR A 382 -11.94 72.64 7.16
N THR A 383 -12.03 72.53 5.83
CA THR A 383 -11.97 73.69 4.91
C THR A 383 -13.20 74.60 4.94
N LEU A 384 -14.38 74.08 5.32
CA LEU A 384 -15.63 74.85 5.41
C LEU A 384 -15.77 75.57 6.76
N GLU A 385 -15.13 75.07 7.82
CA GLU A 385 -15.14 75.69 9.15
C GLU A 385 -14.25 76.94 9.25
N GLU A 386 -13.19 77.03 8.43
CA GLU A 386 -12.33 78.21 8.32
C GLU A 386 -12.97 79.34 7.51
N GLU A 387 -13.74 79.03 6.44
CA GLU A 387 -14.49 80.03 5.68
C GLU A 387 -15.61 80.70 6.50
N ILE A 388 -16.20 80.00 7.47
CA ILE A 388 -17.24 80.55 8.36
C ILE A 388 -16.63 81.58 9.34
N ARG A 389 -15.41 81.34 9.84
CA ARG A 389 -14.71 82.24 10.76
C ARG A 389 -14.33 83.57 10.08
N GLU A 390 -13.84 83.52 8.84
CA GLU A 390 -13.52 84.74 8.08
C GLU A 390 -14.75 85.61 7.76
N LEU A 391 -15.94 85.00 7.65
CA LEU A 391 -17.18 85.74 7.39
C LEU A 391 -17.66 86.52 8.61
N ASP A 392 -17.34 86.08 9.83
CA ASP A 392 -17.79 86.73 11.07
C ASP A 392 -17.04 88.05 11.35
N GLU A 393 -15.73 88.10 11.11
CA GLU A 393 -14.95 89.35 11.24
C GLU A 393 -15.42 90.42 10.24
N LYS A 394 -15.78 90.00 9.02
CA LYS A 394 -16.23 90.90 7.95
C LYS A 394 -17.66 91.45 8.18
N LEU A 395 -18.47 90.84 9.06
CA LEU A 395 -19.84 91.30 9.39
C LEU A 395 -19.84 92.39 10.48
N ILE A 396 -18.94 92.32 11.45
CA ILE A 396 -18.82 93.31 12.54
C ILE A 396 -18.47 94.71 11.97
N ASN A 397 -17.59 94.75 10.97
CA ASN A 397 -17.13 95.99 10.36
C ASN A 397 -18.18 96.69 9.46
N ILE A 398 -19.26 96.00 9.05
CA ILE A 398 -20.33 96.57 8.22
C ILE A 398 -21.46 97.16 9.10
N GLN A 399 -21.64 96.64 10.32
CA GLN A 399 -22.70 97.07 11.23
C GLN A 399 -22.50 98.51 11.73
N THR A 400 -21.24 98.92 11.93
CA THR A 400 -20.86 100.29 12.35
C THR A 400 -21.19 101.36 11.31
N HIS A 401 -21.11 101.04 10.01
CA HIS A 401 -21.43 101.98 8.92
C HIS A 401 -22.94 102.15 8.63
N ILE A 402 -23.81 101.27 9.16
CA ILE A 402 -25.26 101.30 8.86
C ILE A 402 -25.99 102.35 9.69
N ASP A 403 -25.53 102.62 10.91
CA ASP A 403 -26.23 103.52 11.84
C ASP A 403 -26.08 105.01 11.47
N GLU A 404 -24.95 105.41 10.87
CA GLU A 404 -24.75 106.77 10.37
C GLU A 404 -25.70 107.16 9.22
N SER A 405 -26.15 106.18 8.45
CA SER A 405 -26.83 106.44 7.18
C SER A 405 -28.38 106.39 7.32
N LYS A 406 -28.93 106.05 8.51
CA LYS A 406 -30.39 106.00 8.82
C LYS A 406 -31.07 107.37 8.81
N ALA A 407 -30.35 108.47 9.04
CA ALA A 407 -30.93 109.81 9.08
C ALA A 407 -31.40 110.39 7.72
N LYS A 408 -31.04 109.79 6.57
CA LYS A 408 -31.26 110.37 5.22
C LYS A 408 -32.34 109.67 4.36
N VAL A 409 -33.21 108.82 4.92
CA VAL A 409 -34.13 107.97 4.13
C VAL A 409 -35.61 108.41 4.16
N GLU A 410 -36.02 109.30 5.07
CA GLU A 410 -37.44 109.64 5.25
C GLU A 410 -38.03 110.51 4.12
N GLU A 411 -37.19 111.03 3.21
CA GLU A 411 -37.59 111.93 2.11
C GLU A 411 -38.15 111.21 0.86
N SER A 412 -37.99 109.87 0.73
CA SER A 412 -38.23 109.17 -0.55
C SER A 412 -39.57 108.44 -0.68
N ARG A 413 -40.52 108.61 0.25
CA ARG A 413 -41.78 107.84 0.30
C ARG A 413 -42.86 108.24 -0.71
N GLU A 414 -42.83 109.44 -1.28
CA GLU A 414 -43.92 109.97 -2.13
C GLU A 414 -44.03 109.34 -3.55
N LYS A 415 -42.95 108.79 -4.11
CA LYS A 415 -42.89 108.43 -5.55
C LYS A 415 -43.56 107.10 -5.95
N VAL A 416 -44.10 106.34 -4.99
CA VAL A 416 -44.67 105.00 -5.24
C VAL A 416 -46.16 105.06 -5.64
N LYS A 417 -46.88 106.15 -5.35
CA LYS A 417 -48.33 106.25 -5.61
C LYS A 417 -48.71 106.39 -7.09
N GLU A 418 -47.80 106.78 -7.97
CA GLU A 418 -48.12 107.14 -9.37
C GLU A 418 -48.15 105.93 -10.32
N ALA A 419 -47.50 104.83 -9.96
CA ALA A 419 -47.35 103.65 -10.84
C ALA A 419 -48.63 102.79 -10.97
N ILE A 420 -49.57 102.92 -10.03
CA ILE A 420 -50.77 102.06 -9.97
C ILE A 420 -51.83 102.47 -10.99
N LYS A 421 -51.91 103.74 -11.39
CA LYS A 421 -52.91 104.24 -12.35
C LYS A 421 -52.73 103.78 -13.80
N LYS A 422 -51.51 103.45 -14.23
CA LYS A 422 -51.22 103.05 -15.63
C LYS A 422 -51.66 101.63 -16.00
N LYS A 423 -52.01 100.79 -15.02
CA LYS A 423 -52.37 99.38 -15.24
C LYS A 423 -53.81 99.20 -15.78
N ASP A 424 -54.72 100.10 -15.41
CA ASP A 424 -56.15 99.91 -15.65
C ASP A 424 -56.61 100.38 -17.05
N GLU A 425 -55.83 101.25 -17.71
CA GLU A 425 -56.11 101.73 -19.07
C GLU A 425 -55.91 100.63 -20.15
N LEU A 426 -54.99 99.68 -19.91
CA LEU A 426 -54.57 98.67 -20.90
C LEU A 426 -55.60 97.55 -21.11
N TYR A 427 -56.51 97.33 -20.16
CA TYR A 427 -57.52 96.27 -20.25
C TYR A 427 -58.67 96.61 -21.22
N LYS A 428 -59.01 97.89 -21.40
CA LYS A 428 -60.09 98.33 -22.32
C LYS A 428 -59.72 98.22 -23.81
N GLN A 429 -58.43 98.22 -24.16
CA GLN A 429 -57.99 98.08 -25.56
C GLN A 429 -58.04 96.64 -26.09
N LYS A 430 -58.09 95.64 -25.20
CA LYS A 430 -58.07 94.21 -25.56
C LYS A 430 -59.41 93.75 -26.16
N GLU A 431 -60.51 94.32 -25.70
CA GLU A 431 -61.87 93.90 -26.06
C GLU A 431 -62.27 94.32 -27.49
N LYS A 432 -61.67 95.40 -28.00
CA LYS A 432 -61.94 95.91 -29.36
C LYS A 432 -61.32 95.04 -30.47
N ARG A 433 -60.18 94.36 -30.20
CA ARG A 433 -59.48 93.51 -31.18
C ARG A 433 -60.11 92.14 -31.40
N MET A 434 -60.98 91.69 -30.50
CA MET A 434 -61.65 90.38 -30.60
C MET A 434 -62.68 90.32 -31.74
N LYS A 435 -63.35 91.45 -32.04
CA LYS A 435 -64.37 91.51 -33.11
C LYS A 435 -63.80 91.52 -34.54
N GLU A 436 -62.53 91.90 -34.71
CA GLU A 436 -61.84 91.87 -36.01
C GLU A 436 -61.32 90.46 -36.36
N SER A 437 -61.19 89.58 -35.36
CA SER A 437 -60.68 88.20 -35.52
C SER A 437 -61.69 87.22 -36.11
N GLU A 438 -63.00 87.53 -36.05
CA GLU A 438 -64.06 86.64 -36.56
C GLU A 438 -64.14 86.63 -38.09
N GLN A 439 -63.82 87.75 -38.76
CA GLN A 439 -63.80 87.83 -40.23
C GLN A 439 -62.60 87.10 -40.87
N GLN A 440 -61.53 86.83 -40.12
CA GLN A 440 -60.39 86.03 -40.60
C GLN A 440 -60.66 84.52 -40.54
N ARG A 441 -61.68 84.08 -39.79
CA ARG A 441 -61.96 82.65 -39.53
C ARG A 441 -62.56 81.94 -40.75
N GLU A 442 -63.32 82.64 -41.59
CA GLU A 442 -63.92 82.07 -42.81
C GLU A 442 -62.88 81.82 -43.93
N MET A 443 -61.80 82.61 -44.01
CA MET A 443 -60.69 82.37 -44.94
C MET A 443 -59.79 81.19 -44.52
N ILE A 444 -59.73 80.85 -43.24
CA ILE A 444 -58.96 79.72 -42.71
C ILE A 444 -59.62 78.39 -43.05
N GLN A 445 -60.95 78.32 -43.04
CA GLN A 445 -61.72 77.10 -43.35
C GLN A 445 -61.48 76.62 -44.81
N SER A 446 -61.35 77.55 -45.77
CA SER A 446 -61.09 77.17 -47.18
C SER A 446 -59.65 76.69 -47.42
N HIS A 447 -58.69 77.16 -46.63
CA HIS A 447 -57.30 76.71 -46.68
C HIS A 447 -57.08 75.36 -45.98
N GLU A 448 -57.86 75.04 -44.94
CA GLU A 448 -57.82 73.73 -44.26
C GLU A 448 -58.28 72.57 -45.17
N ASP A 449 -59.30 72.78 -46.01
CA ASP A 449 -59.77 71.77 -46.96
C ASP A 449 -58.77 71.47 -48.09
N MET A 450 -58.00 72.48 -48.51
CA MET A 450 -56.92 72.31 -49.49
C MET A 450 -55.67 71.67 -48.88
N MET A 451 -55.36 72.00 -47.62
CA MET A 451 -54.27 71.40 -46.83
C MET A 451 -54.52 69.90 -46.58
N ASN A 452 -55.75 69.50 -46.26
CA ASN A 452 -56.11 68.09 -46.03
C ASN A 452 -56.01 67.21 -47.28
N LYS A 453 -56.22 67.77 -48.49
CA LYS A 453 -55.97 67.05 -49.75
C LYS A 453 -54.48 66.87 -50.05
N LEU A 454 -53.66 67.89 -49.76
CA LEU A 454 -52.21 67.82 -49.93
C LEU A 454 -51.53 66.89 -48.92
N ILE A 455 -52.01 66.85 -47.67
CA ILE A 455 -51.51 65.92 -46.63
C ILE A 455 -51.78 64.46 -47.02
N LYS A 456 -52.95 64.12 -47.58
CA LYS A 456 -53.23 62.75 -48.06
C LYS A 456 -52.32 62.30 -49.21
N ILE A 457 -51.95 63.20 -50.11
CA ILE A 457 -51.01 62.90 -51.21
C ILE A 457 -49.58 62.79 -50.66
N LYS A 458 -49.18 63.69 -49.74
CA LYS A 458 -47.88 63.65 -49.07
C LYS A 458 -47.70 62.37 -48.26
N ASP A 459 -48.67 61.97 -47.44
CA ASP A 459 -48.62 60.74 -46.64
C ASP A 459 -48.58 59.47 -47.52
N GLY A 460 -49.26 59.50 -48.68
CA GLY A 460 -49.22 58.41 -49.66
C GLY A 460 -47.86 58.28 -50.36
N VAL A 461 -47.20 59.40 -50.66
CA VAL A 461 -45.86 59.44 -51.25
C VAL A 461 -44.79 59.11 -50.20
N GLU A 462 -44.89 59.63 -48.97
CA GLU A 462 -43.96 59.33 -47.87
C GLU A 462 -44.04 57.86 -47.43
N LYS A 463 -45.23 57.24 -47.38
CA LYS A 463 -45.35 55.79 -47.14
C LYS A 463 -44.76 54.95 -48.27
N LYS A 464 -44.93 55.35 -49.53
CA LYS A 464 -44.33 54.64 -50.69
C LYS A 464 -42.81 54.85 -50.76
N LEU A 465 -42.31 56.03 -50.42
CA LEU A 465 -40.88 56.32 -50.38
C LEU A 465 -40.19 55.62 -49.19
N ALA A 466 -40.83 55.57 -48.02
CA ALA A 466 -40.32 54.86 -46.84
C ALA A 466 -40.34 53.34 -47.03
N SER A 467 -41.39 52.76 -47.63
CA SER A 467 -41.43 51.33 -47.97
C SER A 467 -40.44 50.95 -49.08
N SER A 468 -40.26 51.80 -50.09
CA SER A 468 -39.26 51.56 -51.14
C SER A 468 -37.82 51.78 -50.64
N SER A 469 -37.57 52.70 -49.70
CA SER A 469 -36.23 52.91 -49.14
C SER A 469 -35.85 51.83 -48.12
N THR A 470 -36.80 51.35 -47.31
CA THR A 470 -36.59 50.21 -46.42
C THR A 470 -36.40 48.91 -47.19
N LEU A 471 -37.16 48.67 -48.27
CA LEU A 471 -36.94 47.52 -49.15
C LEU A 471 -35.56 47.59 -49.85
N LYS A 472 -35.17 48.77 -50.35
CA LYS A 472 -33.85 48.97 -50.97
C LYS A 472 -32.71 48.79 -49.96
N ALA A 473 -32.85 49.33 -48.74
CA ALA A 473 -31.86 49.18 -47.68
C ALA A 473 -31.74 47.72 -47.21
N ASN A 474 -32.87 46.99 -47.12
CA ASN A 474 -32.86 45.56 -46.78
C ASN A 474 -32.23 44.73 -47.90
N LEU A 475 -32.56 44.99 -49.17
CA LEU A 475 -31.94 44.33 -50.32
C LEU A 475 -30.44 44.66 -50.44
N GLU A 476 -30.02 45.90 -50.14
CA GLU A 476 -28.59 46.25 -50.09
C GLU A 476 -27.86 45.58 -48.93
N LYS A 477 -28.53 45.39 -47.80
CA LYS A 477 -27.99 44.69 -46.64
C LYS A 477 -27.86 43.19 -46.90
N GLU A 478 -28.88 42.58 -47.52
CA GLU A 478 -28.84 41.19 -47.98
C GLU A 478 -27.80 41.00 -49.08
N TYR A 479 -27.73 41.90 -50.07
CA TYR A 479 -26.71 41.85 -51.12
C TYR A 479 -25.29 42.00 -50.55
N LYS A 480 -25.07 42.92 -49.59
CA LYS A 480 -23.77 43.03 -48.90
C LYS A 480 -23.46 41.80 -48.06
N ALA A 481 -24.44 41.22 -47.37
CA ALA A 481 -24.24 40.02 -46.58
C ALA A 481 -23.89 38.82 -47.47
N VAL A 482 -24.63 38.61 -48.56
CA VAL A 482 -24.38 37.55 -49.54
C VAL A 482 -23.05 37.78 -50.26
N LYS A 483 -22.73 39.02 -50.66
CA LYS A 483 -21.44 39.35 -51.29
C LYS A 483 -20.26 39.15 -50.34
N SER A 484 -20.38 39.58 -49.08
CA SER A 484 -19.37 39.35 -48.05
C SER A 484 -19.19 37.87 -47.75
N SER A 485 -20.28 37.11 -47.65
CA SER A 485 -20.24 35.66 -47.46
C SER A 485 -19.58 34.97 -48.65
N LEU A 486 -19.90 35.39 -49.88
CA LEU A 486 -19.30 34.85 -51.10
C LEU A 486 -17.81 35.17 -51.17
N GLU A 487 -17.39 36.40 -50.86
CA GLU A 487 -15.97 36.78 -50.84
C GLU A 487 -15.20 36.05 -49.73
N GLU A 488 -15.81 35.82 -48.57
CA GLU A 488 -15.19 35.10 -47.45
C GLU A 488 -15.07 33.60 -47.76
N GLU A 489 -16.13 32.97 -48.27
CA GLU A 489 -16.12 31.57 -48.75
C GLU A 489 -15.10 31.38 -49.88
N THR A 490 -15.05 32.32 -50.84
CA THR A 490 -14.09 32.27 -51.96
C THR A 490 -12.65 32.42 -51.45
N LYS A 491 -12.38 33.30 -50.48
CA LYS A 491 -11.06 33.42 -49.86
C LYS A 491 -10.67 32.16 -49.07
N LYS A 492 -11.59 31.59 -48.28
CA LYS A 492 -11.36 30.34 -47.55
C LYS A 492 -11.03 29.19 -48.50
N ALA A 493 -11.74 29.09 -49.63
CA ALA A 493 -11.48 28.07 -50.64
C ALA A 493 -10.15 28.27 -51.37
N THR A 494 -9.84 29.50 -51.79
CA THR A 494 -8.62 29.83 -52.57
C THR A 494 -7.35 29.82 -51.72
N SER A 495 -7.47 29.98 -50.40
CA SER A 495 -6.34 29.90 -49.45
C SER A 495 -5.76 28.48 -49.32
N ASN A 496 -6.59 27.45 -49.48
CA ASN A 496 -6.19 26.07 -49.28
C ASN A 496 -5.92 25.34 -50.61
N TYR A 497 -6.58 25.75 -51.70
CA TYR A 497 -6.45 25.11 -53.02
C TYR A 497 -6.60 26.12 -54.16
N GLU A 498 -5.88 25.91 -55.26
CA GLU A 498 -5.95 26.75 -56.45
C GLU A 498 -7.25 26.52 -57.24
N ARG A 499 -7.86 27.59 -57.77
CA ARG A 499 -9.20 27.52 -58.38
C ARG A 499 -9.17 26.72 -59.68
N CYS A 500 -9.80 25.54 -59.67
CA CYS A 500 -9.91 24.67 -60.83
C CYS A 500 -11.02 25.15 -61.78
N GLU A 501 -10.68 25.40 -63.05
CA GLU A 501 -11.69 25.64 -64.09
C GLU A 501 -12.29 24.31 -64.59
N THR A 502 -13.60 24.18 -64.45
CA THR A 502 -14.31 22.94 -64.84
C THR A 502 -15.55 23.29 -65.67
N ARG A 503 -15.85 22.43 -66.64
CA ARG A 503 -17.09 22.48 -67.45
C ARG A 503 -18.21 21.63 -66.86
N ARG A 504 -17.98 20.95 -65.73
CA ARG A 504 -18.95 20.08 -65.06
C ARG A 504 -19.94 20.91 -64.24
N THR A 505 -21.18 20.45 -64.16
CA THR A 505 -22.21 21.13 -63.38
C THR A 505 -21.99 20.91 -61.89
N VAL A 506 -22.53 21.81 -61.05
CA VAL A 506 -22.43 21.72 -59.58
C VAL A 506 -23.00 20.38 -59.09
N ASP A 507 -24.14 19.96 -59.63
CA ASP A 507 -24.81 18.69 -59.31
C ASP A 507 -23.92 17.46 -59.59
N ASP A 508 -23.17 17.46 -60.70
CA ASP A 508 -22.27 16.35 -61.03
C ASP A 508 -21.10 16.24 -60.04
N ILE A 509 -20.54 17.37 -59.63
CA ILE A 509 -19.45 17.44 -58.66
C ILE A 509 -19.97 17.01 -57.28
N GLU A 510 -21.15 17.47 -56.89
CA GLU A 510 -21.73 17.15 -55.59
C GLU A 510 -22.13 15.66 -55.49
N ARG A 511 -22.61 15.06 -56.59
CA ARG A 511 -22.85 13.61 -56.67
C ARG A 511 -21.56 12.81 -56.54
N GLN A 512 -20.48 13.22 -57.22
CA GLN A 512 -19.18 12.57 -57.07
C GLN A 512 -18.60 12.73 -55.67
N PHE A 513 -18.72 13.92 -55.07
CA PHE A 513 -18.29 14.18 -53.70
C PHE A 513 -19.04 13.28 -52.71
N LYS A 514 -20.37 13.20 -52.79
CA LYS A 514 -21.18 12.31 -51.95
C LYS A 514 -20.81 10.83 -52.15
N SER A 515 -20.55 10.41 -53.39
CA SER A 515 -20.12 9.05 -53.69
C SER A 515 -18.72 8.72 -53.15
N LEU A 516 -17.78 9.65 -53.23
CA LEU A 516 -16.42 9.48 -52.71
C LEU A 516 -16.42 9.51 -51.17
N GLN A 517 -17.19 10.40 -50.56
CA GLN A 517 -17.36 10.49 -49.12
C GLN A 517 -18.00 9.20 -48.56
N ALA A 518 -18.99 8.63 -49.25
CA ALA A 518 -19.58 7.35 -48.87
C ALA A 518 -18.60 6.17 -49.00
N ARG A 519 -17.72 6.17 -50.01
CA ARG A 519 -16.65 5.17 -50.13
C ARG A 519 -15.61 5.31 -49.02
N LEU A 520 -15.18 6.54 -48.74
CA LEU A 520 -14.21 6.83 -47.68
C LEU A 520 -14.74 6.37 -46.32
N SER A 521 -15.98 6.73 -45.99
CA SER A 521 -16.62 6.34 -44.73
C SER A 521 -16.79 4.82 -44.59
N LYS A 522 -17.03 4.12 -45.70
CA LYS A 522 -17.11 2.65 -45.71
C LYS A 522 -15.74 1.98 -45.53
N GLU A 523 -14.67 2.55 -46.10
CA GLU A 523 -13.30 2.10 -45.86
C GLU A 523 -12.83 2.41 -44.42
N GLU A 524 -13.15 3.60 -43.89
CA GLU A 524 -12.89 3.98 -42.49
C GLU A 524 -13.62 3.06 -41.50
N GLN A 525 -14.86 2.62 -41.80
CA GLN A 525 -15.57 1.62 -41.00
C GLN A 525 -14.91 0.23 -41.03
N GLN A 526 -14.22 -0.14 -42.11
CA GLN A 526 -13.56 -1.45 -42.23
C GLN A 526 -12.14 -1.45 -41.66
N GLN A 527 -11.38 -0.35 -41.77
CA GLN A 527 -9.96 -0.30 -41.42
C GLN A 527 -9.61 0.68 -40.29
N GLY A 528 -10.54 1.53 -39.85
CA GLY A 528 -10.30 2.62 -38.90
C GLY A 528 -9.66 3.85 -39.55
N ASP A 529 -9.74 5.02 -38.89
CA ASP A 529 -9.09 6.25 -39.36
C ASP A 529 -7.55 6.07 -39.35
N PRO A 530 -6.86 6.20 -40.50
CA PRO A 530 -5.40 6.05 -40.59
C PRO A 530 -4.62 6.96 -39.64
N VAL A 531 -5.15 8.16 -39.34
CA VAL A 531 -4.52 9.11 -38.41
C VAL A 531 -4.65 8.60 -36.97
N GLU A 532 -5.83 8.11 -36.61
CA GLU A 532 -6.12 7.57 -35.29
C GLU A 532 -5.34 6.28 -35.03
N VAL A 533 -5.24 5.40 -36.02
CA VAL A 533 -4.41 4.18 -35.97
C VAL A 533 -2.92 4.54 -35.82
N GLY A 534 -2.43 5.53 -36.57
CA GLY A 534 -1.05 6.01 -36.45
C GLY A 534 -0.73 6.60 -35.08
N GLN A 535 -1.66 7.37 -34.51
CA GLN A 535 -1.54 7.89 -33.15
C GLN A 535 -1.55 6.76 -32.11
N ARG A 536 -2.47 5.79 -32.25
CA ARG A 536 -2.56 4.61 -31.38
C ARG A 536 -1.28 3.79 -31.36
N VAL A 537 -0.67 3.56 -32.53
CA VAL A 537 0.62 2.84 -32.65
C VAL A 537 1.72 3.61 -31.93
N LYS A 538 1.79 4.93 -32.12
CA LYS A 538 2.81 5.78 -31.46
C LYS A 538 2.63 5.80 -29.94
N GLU A 539 1.40 5.88 -29.45
CA GLU A 539 1.08 5.78 -28.03
C GLU A 539 1.48 4.42 -27.45
N LEU A 540 1.15 3.32 -28.14
CA LEU A 540 1.53 1.97 -27.71
C LEU A 540 3.05 1.76 -27.69
N GLN A 541 3.77 2.29 -28.69
CA GLN A 541 5.23 2.25 -28.71
C GLN A 541 5.85 3.05 -27.57
N ASN A 542 5.32 4.22 -27.25
CA ASN A 542 5.78 5.02 -26.12
C ASN A 542 5.52 4.30 -24.80
N ARG A 543 4.31 3.76 -24.61
CA ARG A 543 3.93 2.99 -23.42
C ARG A 543 4.80 1.74 -23.26
N TYR A 544 5.09 1.03 -24.35
CA TYR A 544 6.01 -0.11 -24.33
C TYR A 544 7.42 0.30 -23.86
N LYS A 545 7.96 1.41 -24.38
CA LYS A 545 9.27 1.93 -23.95
C LYS A 545 9.29 2.31 -22.48
N GLU A 546 8.23 2.96 -21.98
CA GLU A 546 8.09 3.30 -20.56
C GLU A 546 8.07 2.06 -19.69
N VAL A 547 7.18 1.11 -19.97
CA VAL A 547 7.06 -0.14 -19.21
C VAL A 547 8.34 -0.97 -19.27
N SER A 548 9.02 -1.03 -20.42
CA SER A 548 10.30 -1.74 -20.55
C SER A 548 11.38 -1.10 -19.67
N LYS A 549 11.44 0.24 -19.61
CA LYS A 549 12.39 0.96 -18.76
C LYS A 549 12.08 0.78 -17.27
N GLU A 550 10.80 0.76 -16.90
CA GLU A 550 10.37 0.44 -15.53
C GLU A 550 10.76 -0.99 -15.15
N LEU A 551 10.56 -1.95 -16.05
CA LEU A 551 10.91 -3.35 -15.81
C LEU A 551 12.42 -3.53 -15.58
N GLU A 552 13.26 -2.87 -16.39
CA GLU A 552 14.72 -2.84 -16.19
C GLU A 552 15.11 -2.19 -14.86
N SER A 553 14.45 -1.10 -14.48
CA SER A 553 14.65 -0.43 -13.19
C SER A 553 14.32 -1.36 -12.02
N HIS A 554 13.17 -2.03 -12.07
CA HIS A 554 12.75 -2.98 -11.04
C HIS A 554 13.71 -4.18 -10.94
N ALA A 555 14.15 -4.74 -12.07
CA ALA A 555 15.15 -5.81 -12.09
C ALA A 555 16.46 -5.38 -11.42
N ASN A 556 16.92 -4.15 -11.67
CA ASN A 556 18.11 -3.59 -11.03
C ASN A 556 17.92 -3.38 -9.52
N ILE A 557 16.75 -2.92 -9.09
CA ILE A 557 16.41 -2.78 -7.66
C ILE A 557 16.44 -4.15 -6.96
N ILE A 558 15.82 -5.18 -7.54
CA ILE A 558 15.82 -6.54 -6.98
C ILE A 558 17.25 -7.08 -6.84
N LYS A 559 18.09 -6.85 -7.85
CA LYS A 559 19.51 -7.21 -7.82
C LYS A 559 20.23 -6.53 -6.65
N LYS A 560 20.10 -5.21 -6.50
CA LYS A 560 20.72 -4.46 -5.41
C LYS A 560 20.23 -4.88 -4.03
N ILE A 561 18.93 -5.16 -3.88
CA ILE A 561 18.37 -5.66 -2.61
C ILE A 561 18.97 -7.03 -2.27
N SER A 562 19.11 -7.91 -3.25
CA SER A 562 19.69 -9.24 -3.07
C SER A 562 21.16 -9.17 -2.64
N GLU A 563 21.95 -8.32 -3.30
CA GLU A 563 23.36 -8.06 -2.94
C GLU A 563 23.48 -7.45 -1.53
N SER A 564 22.63 -6.47 -1.19
CA SER A 564 22.57 -5.88 0.14
C SER A 564 22.21 -6.90 1.23
N LEU A 565 21.25 -7.78 0.95
CA LEU A 565 20.82 -8.81 1.90
C LEU A 565 21.90 -9.87 2.10
N HIS A 566 22.59 -10.27 1.03
CA HIS A 566 23.74 -11.18 1.13
C HIS A 566 24.85 -10.57 2.00
N THR A 567 25.20 -9.30 1.74
CA THR A 567 26.23 -8.58 2.50
C THR A 567 25.84 -8.47 3.99
N ARG A 568 24.59 -8.11 4.30
CA ARG A 568 24.09 -8.05 5.68
C ARG A 568 24.13 -9.40 6.39
N ARG A 569 23.84 -10.51 5.70
CA ARG A 569 23.94 -11.87 6.27
C ARG A 569 25.38 -12.23 6.62
N GLU A 570 26.35 -11.91 5.77
CA GLU A 570 27.77 -12.16 6.06
C GLU A 570 28.26 -11.26 7.21
N GLN A 571 27.91 -9.98 7.20
CA GLN A 571 28.24 -9.07 8.31
C GLN A 571 27.63 -9.53 9.64
N TYR A 572 26.40 -10.04 9.63
CA TYR A 572 25.78 -10.62 10.83
C TYR A 572 26.56 -11.83 11.37
N LYS A 573 27.08 -12.70 10.51
CA LYS A 573 27.93 -13.83 10.94
C LYS A 573 29.22 -13.33 11.60
N HIS A 574 29.88 -12.34 11.00
CA HIS A 574 31.08 -11.72 11.58
C HIS A 574 30.78 -11.05 12.92
N PHE A 575 29.71 -10.27 12.99
CA PHE A 575 29.27 -9.59 14.22
C PHE A 575 28.98 -10.59 15.34
N ARG A 576 28.22 -11.66 15.04
CA ARG A 576 27.92 -12.73 16.00
C ARG A 576 29.18 -13.41 16.52
N ARG A 577 30.14 -13.73 15.65
CA ARG A 577 31.43 -14.32 16.04
C ARG A 577 32.26 -13.36 16.90
N PHE A 578 32.30 -12.08 16.53
CA PHE A 578 33.01 -11.05 17.27
C PHE A 578 32.45 -10.88 18.68
N LEU A 579 31.13 -10.72 18.83
CA LEU A 579 30.48 -10.63 20.15
C LEU A 579 30.75 -11.89 21.00
N SER A 580 30.71 -13.07 20.39
CA SER A 580 31.02 -14.32 21.09
C SER A 580 32.41 -14.32 21.72
N ILE A 581 33.40 -13.77 21.00
CA ILE A 581 34.78 -13.69 21.48
C ILE A 581 34.87 -12.68 22.64
N ILE A 582 34.25 -11.51 22.51
CA ILE A 582 34.21 -10.50 23.58
C ILE A 582 33.57 -11.05 24.85
N ILE A 583 32.37 -11.65 24.73
CA ILE A 583 31.64 -12.19 25.87
C ILE A 583 32.46 -13.29 26.56
N LYS A 584 33.10 -14.19 25.79
CA LYS A 584 34.00 -15.22 26.34
C LYS A 584 35.17 -14.62 27.11
N SER A 585 35.83 -13.61 26.53
CA SER A 585 36.99 -12.97 27.13
C SER A 585 36.61 -12.27 28.44
N ASN A 586 35.58 -11.43 28.41
CA ASN A 586 35.13 -10.68 29.58
C ASN A 586 34.62 -11.59 30.70
N PHE A 587 33.91 -12.66 30.35
CA PHE A 587 33.48 -13.63 31.34
C PHE A 587 34.65 -14.27 32.08
N SER A 588 35.72 -14.64 31.36
CA SER A 588 36.94 -15.17 31.98
C SER A 588 37.59 -14.14 32.92
N ILE A 589 37.67 -12.87 32.48
CA ILE A 589 38.25 -11.78 33.30
C ILE A 589 37.44 -11.57 34.59
N PHE A 590 36.10 -11.60 34.51
CA PHE A 590 35.25 -11.40 35.67
C PHE A 590 35.28 -12.57 36.65
N LEU A 591 35.43 -13.81 36.16
CA LEU A 591 35.60 -14.98 37.02
C LEU A 591 36.95 -15.01 37.75
N ASP A 592 38.00 -14.45 37.14
CA ASP A 592 39.34 -14.38 37.73
C ASP A 592 39.37 -13.59 39.05
N VAL A 593 38.41 -12.67 39.27
CA VAL A 593 38.24 -11.93 40.54
C VAL A 593 38.04 -12.87 41.73
N ARG A 594 37.44 -14.05 41.52
CA ARG A 594 37.25 -15.10 42.55
C ARG A 594 38.18 -16.29 42.36
N LYS A 595 39.22 -16.13 41.52
CA LYS A 595 40.11 -17.23 41.09
C LYS A 595 39.33 -18.42 40.51
N LEU A 596 38.16 -18.16 39.91
CA LEU A 596 37.39 -19.15 39.18
C LEU A 596 37.84 -19.11 37.73
N LYS A 597 37.82 -20.26 37.06
CA LYS A 597 38.03 -20.34 35.61
C LYS A 597 36.75 -20.81 34.96
N GLY A 598 36.36 -20.19 33.85
CA GLY A 598 35.15 -20.60 33.15
C GLY A 598 35.24 -20.42 31.65
N LYS A 599 34.38 -21.17 30.95
CA LYS A 599 34.29 -21.22 29.49
C LYS A 599 32.83 -21.09 29.07
N ILE A 600 32.59 -20.25 28.07
CA ILE A 600 31.28 -20.11 27.43
C ILE A 600 31.33 -20.79 26.06
N GLU A 601 30.36 -21.65 25.79
CA GLU A 601 30.15 -22.28 24.50
C GLU A 601 28.83 -21.82 23.89
N PHE A 602 28.91 -21.24 22.69
CA PHE A 602 27.75 -20.81 21.92
C PHE A 602 27.52 -21.83 20.80
N ASP A 603 26.40 -22.53 20.82
CA ASP A 603 25.91 -23.34 19.72
C ASP A 603 24.83 -22.55 18.97
N PHE A 604 25.25 -21.94 17.86
CA PHE A 604 24.36 -21.11 17.05
C PHE A 604 23.39 -21.90 16.19
N GLU A 605 23.64 -23.19 15.95
CA GLU A 605 22.74 -24.05 15.18
C GLU A 605 21.60 -24.55 16.06
N ARG A 606 21.92 -24.99 17.28
CA ARG A 606 20.94 -25.45 18.28
C ARG A 606 20.35 -24.32 19.12
N GLN A 607 20.81 -23.09 18.94
CA GLN A 607 20.42 -21.92 19.76
C GLN A 607 20.64 -22.16 21.25
N ALA A 608 21.74 -22.83 21.60
CA ALA A 608 22.07 -23.20 22.97
C ALA A 608 23.33 -22.48 23.46
N LEU A 609 23.37 -22.19 24.76
CA LEU A 609 24.52 -21.59 25.43
C LEU A 609 24.86 -22.41 26.66
N THR A 610 26.12 -22.81 26.76
CA THR A 610 26.63 -23.61 27.88
C THR A 610 27.70 -22.83 28.64
N LEU A 611 27.54 -22.77 29.96
CA LEU A 611 28.47 -22.14 30.89
C LEU A 611 29.13 -23.22 31.75
N ASN A 612 30.44 -23.37 31.61
CA ASN A 612 31.24 -24.30 32.40
C ASN A 612 32.17 -23.50 33.32
N VAL A 613 32.15 -23.77 34.62
CA VAL A 613 32.98 -23.06 35.61
C VAL A 613 33.65 -24.07 36.52
N VAL A 614 34.93 -23.85 36.81
CA VAL A 614 35.78 -24.72 37.64
C VAL A 614 36.56 -23.88 38.63
N LYS A 615 36.71 -24.41 39.85
CA LYS A 615 37.58 -23.85 40.89
C LYS A 615 38.95 -24.56 40.83
N PRO A 616 40.01 -23.91 40.35
CA PRO A 616 41.35 -24.51 40.30
C PRO A 616 41.87 -24.79 41.72
N SER A 617 42.34 -26.01 41.98
CA SER A 617 43.27 -26.31 43.09
C SER A 617 44.74 -26.11 42.67
N ASN A 618 45.06 -26.23 41.37
CA ASN A 618 46.35 -25.92 40.70
C ASN A 618 46.09 -25.40 39.25
N GLU A 619 46.99 -24.58 38.69
CA GLU A 619 46.80 -23.90 37.38
C GLU A 619 46.81 -24.85 36.16
N GLU A 620 47.64 -25.90 36.15
CA GLU A 620 47.73 -26.86 35.03
C GLU A 620 46.48 -27.75 34.94
N GLY A 621 45.94 -28.21 36.08
CA GLY A 621 44.76 -29.09 36.11
C GLY A 621 43.44 -28.42 35.69
N ALA A 622 43.35 -27.09 35.79
CA ALA A 622 42.13 -26.36 35.42
C ALA A 622 41.96 -26.18 33.90
N ARG A 623 43.06 -26.02 33.16
CA ARG A 623 43.01 -26.02 31.69
C ARG A 623 42.63 -27.39 31.15
N GLU A 624 43.24 -28.46 31.68
CA GLU A 624 42.91 -29.83 31.28
C GLU A 624 41.47 -30.23 31.60
N ALA A 625 40.92 -29.81 32.75
CA ALA A 625 39.53 -30.07 33.13
C ALA A 625 38.49 -29.32 32.27
N LEU A 626 38.81 -28.08 31.84
CA LEU A 626 37.95 -27.28 30.97
C LEU A 626 37.99 -27.72 29.50
N ASP A 627 39.13 -28.21 29.01
CA ASP A 627 39.25 -28.75 27.65
C ASP A 627 38.61 -30.15 27.54
N SER A 628 38.73 -30.98 28.58
CA SER A 628 38.10 -32.31 28.68
C SER A 628 36.56 -32.26 28.74
N ALA A 629 35.95 -31.11 29.07
CA ALA A 629 34.48 -30.93 28.99
C ALA A 629 33.94 -30.99 27.55
N SER A 630 34.81 -30.73 26.56
CA SER A 630 34.48 -30.69 25.13
C SER A 630 34.60 -32.07 24.45
N GLN A 631 35.18 -33.07 25.14
CA GLN A 631 35.38 -34.42 24.63
C GLN A 631 34.91 -35.47 25.65
N THR A 632 33.99 -36.34 25.23
CA THR A 632 33.35 -37.42 26.00
C THR A 632 34.31 -38.54 26.44
N LYS A 633 35.37 -38.26 27.20
CA LYS A 633 36.19 -39.29 27.86
C LYS A 633 36.50 -38.94 29.33
N LYS A 634 35.91 -39.73 30.23
CA LYS A 634 36.10 -39.71 31.68
C LYS A 634 37.57 -40.03 32.05
N LYS A 635 38.26 -39.11 32.73
CA LYS A 635 39.35 -39.41 33.68
C LYS A 635 39.12 -38.68 35.00
N LYS A 636 39.42 -39.38 36.11
CA LYS A 636 39.24 -38.92 37.50
C LYS A 636 40.31 -37.87 37.85
N GLY A 637 39.91 -36.60 37.92
CA GLY A 637 40.75 -35.52 38.43
C GLY A 637 40.15 -34.15 38.10
N SER A 638 39.18 -33.71 38.90
CA SER A 638 38.33 -32.49 38.73
C SER A 638 37.34 -32.56 37.56
N VAL A 639 36.06 -32.71 37.90
CA VAL A 639 34.95 -32.75 36.93
C VAL A 639 34.50 -31.31 36.66
N PRO A 640 34.43 -30.86 35.39
CA PRO A 640 33.82 -29.57 35.07
C PRO A 640 32.35 -29.60 35.51
N GLN A 641 31.99 -28.72 36.44
CA GLN A 641 30.64 -28.64 36.97
C GLN A 641 29.80 -27.69 36.11
N THR A 642 28.65 -28.16 35.62
CA THR A 642 27.60 -27.29 35.09
C THR A 642 27.09 -26.40 36.21
N LEU A 643 26.63 -25.17 35.93
CA LEU A 643 26.09 -24.22 36.93
C LEU A 643 25.14 -24.83 37.98
N ALA A 644 24.38 -25.88 37.61
CA ALA A 644 23.47 -26.61 38.49
C ALA A 644 24.17 -27.43 39.60
N MET A 645 25.46 -27.73 39.45
CA MET A 645 26.26 -28.57 40.36
C MET A 645 27.17 -27.74 41.28
N MET A 646 27.11 -26.40 41.19
CA MET A 646 27.92 -25.47 41.99
C MET A 646 27.22 -25.09 43.30
N SER A 647 28.00 -24.65 44.30
CA SER A 647 27.45 -24.02 45.51
C SER A 647 26.60 -22.79 45.15
N GLY A 648 25.53 -22.51 45.91
CA GLY A 648 24.59 -21.40 45.63
C GLY A 648 25.30 -20.07 45.41
N GLY A 649 26.28 -19.73 46.25
CA GLY A 649 27.06 -18.50 46.12
C GLY A 649 28.04 -18.47 44.94
N GLU A 650 28.50 -19.62 44.44
CA GLU A 650 29.39 -19.68 43.26
C GLU A 650 28.57 -19.66 41.96
N ARG A 651 27.37 -20.25 41.98
CA ARG A 651 26.39 -20.17 40.89
C ARG A 651 25.90 -18.73 40.69
N SER A 652 25.50 -18.04 41.75
CA SER A 652 25.04 -16.64 41.66
C SER A 652 26.17 -15.71 41.19
N PHE A 653 27.39 -15.85 41.72
CA PHE A 653 28.55 -15.07 41.25
C PHE A 653 28.85 -15.31 39.75
N SER A 654 28.86 -16.57 39.31
CA SER A 654 29.09 -16.90 37.89
C SER A 654 27.99 -16.33 36.99
N THR A 655 26.75 -16.29 37.47
CA THR A 655 25.62 -15.70 36.74
C THR A 655 25.79 -14.19 36.61
N VAL A 656 26.19 -13.49 37.70
CA VAL A 656 26.50 -12.06 37.66
C VAL A 656 27.67 -11.79 36.71
N SER A 657 28.76 -12.53 36.78
CA SER A 657 29.90 -12.39 35.86
C SER A 657 29.49 -12.57 34.39
N PHE A 658 28.57 -13.49 34.11
CA PHE A 658 28.03 -13.68 32.76
C PHE A 658 27.19 -12.49 32.30
N ILE A 659 26.28 -11.98 33.15
CA ILE A 659 25.48 -10.78 32.85
C ILE A 659 26.37 -9.57 32.59
N MET A 660 27.43 -9.37 33.40
CA MET A 660 28.39 -8.30 33.18
C MET A 660 29.14 -8.44 31.84
N ALA A 661 29.50 -9.66 31.45
CA ALA A 661 30.15 -9.93 30.16
C ALA A 661 29.22 -9.64 28.97
N LEU A 662 27.93 -9.97 29.09
CA LEU A 662 26.91 -9.62 28.09
C LEU A 662 26.72 -8.11 27.99
N TRP A 663 26.63 -7.44 29.14
CA TRP A 663 26.48 -6.00 29.22
C TRP A 663 27.63 -5.25 28.55
N ASP A 664 28.87 -5.73 28.62
CA ASP A 664 29.96 -5.08 27.89
C ASP A 664 29.78 -5.12 26.36
N ALA A 665 29.14 -6.18 25.87
CA ALA A 665 28.83 -6.40 24.46
C ALA A 665 27.53 -5.70 23.99
N MET A 666 26.76 -5.10 24.89
CA MET A 666 25.50 -4.40 24.62
C MET A 666 25.66 -2.89 24.76
N ASP A 667 25.14 -2.12 23.80
CA ASP A 667 25.08 -0.66 23.90
C ASP A 667 23.71 -0.24 24.42
N ALA A 668 23.63 0.08 25.72
CA ALA A 668 22.40 0.48 26.39
C ALA A 668 22.70 1.63 27.37
N PRO A 669 21.93 2.73 27.34
CA PRO A 669 22.17 3.89 28.19
C PRO A 669 21.77 3.64 29.66
N VAL A 670 20.88 2.68 29.91
CA VAL A 670 20.40 2.30 31.25
C VAL A 670 20.42 0.78 31.38
N ARG A 671 20.90 0.29 32.51
CA ARG A 671 20.97 -1.14 32.85
C ARG A 671 20.39 -1.36 34.23
N VAL A 672 19.47 -2.30 34.34
CA VAL A 672 18.78 -2.64 35.59
C VAL A 672 18.98 -4.11 35.87
N LEU A 673 19.34 -4.45 37.11
CA LEU A 673 19.44 -5.83 37.57
C LEU A 673 18.75 -5.97 38.92
N ASP A 674 17.79 -6.88 38.96
CA ASP A 674 17.01 -7.20 40.16
C ASP A 674 17.49 -8.51 40.78
N GLU A 675 17.30 -8.64 42.09
CA GLU A 675 17.55 -9.87 42.86
C GLU A 675 18.94 -10.51 42.62
N PHE A 676 19.96 -9.70 42.37
CA PHE A 676 21.27 -10.23 41.99
C PHE A 676 21.96 -11.02 43.12
N ASP A 677 21.59 -10.78 44.37
CA ASP A 677 22.21 -11.36 45.56
C ASP A 677 21.42 -12.47 46.26
N VAL A 678 20.38 -12.98 45.60
CA VAL A 678 19.65 -14.15 46.08
C VAL A 678 20.58 -15.37 46.08
N PHE A 679 20.59 -16.11 47.20
CA PHE A 679 21.44 -17.27 47.47
C PHE A 679 22.96 -16.99 47.57
N MET A 680 23.37 -15.74 47.81
CA MET A 680 24.76 -15.40 48.09
C MET A 680 25.04 -15.25 49.59
N ASP A 681 26.21 -15.71 50.03
CA ASP A 681 26.75 -15.36 51.34
C ASP A 681 27.29 -13.92 51.35
N ILE A 682 27.55 -13.37 52.54
CA ILE A 682 27.99 -11.97 52.74
C ILE A 682 29.28 -11.67 51.93
N VAL A 683 30.19 -12.65 51.83
CA VAL A 683 31.46 -12.51 51.10
C VAL A 683 31.25 -12.47 49.59
N SER A 684 30.50 -13.43 49.03
CA SER A 684 30.19 -13.47 47.58
C SER A 684 29.37 -12.26 47.15
N ARG A 685 28.48 -11.78 48.03
CA ARG A 685 27.68 -10.57 47.82
C ARG A 685 28.56 -9.33 47.70
N ARG A 686 29.49 -9.12 48.63
CA ARG A 686 30.42 -7.98 48.61
C ARG A 686 31.29 -7.99 47.34
N GLN A 687 31.81 -9.15 46.97
CA GLN A 687 32.63 -9.31 45.77
C GLN A 687 31.84 -9.05 44.48
N SER A 688 30.58 -9.52 44.40
CA SER A 688 29.70 -9.24 43.26
C SER A 688 29.36 -7.76 43.16
N MET A 689 29.10 -7.09 44.28
CA MET A 689 28.87 -5.64 44.31
C MET A 689 30.11 -4.87 43.84
N ASP A 690 31.30 -5.20 44.33
CA ASP A 690 32.55 -4.56 43.90
C ASP A 690 32.83 -4.79 42.41
N LEU A 691 32.55 -5.99 41.89
CA LEU A 691 32.64 -6.31 40.46
C LEU A 691 31.68 -5.45 39.62
N MET A 692 30.42 -5.34 40.04
CA MET A 692 29.40 -4.55 39.34
C MET A 692 29.74 -3.06 39.33
N ILE A 693 30.21 -2.53 40.46
CA ILE A 693 30.61 -1.12 40.58
C ILE A 693 31.86 -0.82 39.74
N SER A 694 32.87 -1.70 39.77
CA SER A 694 34.12 -1.50 39.01
C SER A 694 33.93 -1.59 37.50
N SER A 695 32.93 -2.36 37.05
CA SER A 695 32.60 -2.54 35.64
C SER A 695 31.64 -1.47 35.10
N ALA A 696 31.25 -0.48 35.91
CA ALA A 696 30.33 0.58 35.50
C ALA A 696 31.02 1.57 34.55
N LYS A 697 30.41 1.82 33.38
CA LYS A 697 30.90 2.78 32.37
C LYS A 697 30.34 4.18 32.60
N ALA A 698 31.13 5.21 32.33
CA ALA A 698 30.78 6.61 32.57
C ALA A 698 29.56 7.15 31.79
N ARG A 699 29.16 6.51 30.68
CA ARG A 699 28.02 6.91 29.84
C ARG A 699 26.76 6.05 30.03
N THR A 700 26.74 5.19 31.04
CA THR A 700 25.64 4.25 31.29
C THR A 700 25.18 4.37 32.74
N GLN A 701 23.87 4.44 32.96
CA GLN A 701 23.27 4.40 34.28
C GLN A 701 23.03 2.95 34.70
N TYR A 702 23.44 2.59 35.92
CA TYR A 702 23.25 1.25 36.48
C TYR A 702 22.33 1.33 37.69
N ILE A 703 21.30 0.49 37.71
CA ILE A 703 20.33 0.38 38.81
C ILE A 703 20.36 -1.07 39.28
N PHE A 704 20.70 -1.27 40.55
CA PHE A 704 20.74 -2.58 41.18
C PHE A 704 19.69 -2.61 42.28
N LEU A 705 18.80 -3.59 42.23
CA LEU A 705 17.78 -3.81 43.24
C LEU A 705 18.20 -5.04 44.07
N THR A 706 18.09 -4.91 45.39
CA THR A 706 18.37 -6.00 46.33
C THR A 706 17.42 -5.90 47.53
N PRO A 707 16.89 -7.04 48.01
CA PRO A 707 16.07 -7.08 49.22
C PRO A 707 16.90 -6.98 50.51
N LEU A 708 18.24 -7.04 50.43
CA LEU A 708 19.13 -7.11 51.57
C LEU A 708 19.83 -5.77 51.82
N GLU A 709 19.83 -5.30 53.08
CA GLU A 709 20.41 -4.01 53.47
C GLU A 709 21.87 -3.86 53.03
N ILE A 710 22.21 -2.78 52.31
CA ILE A 710 23.58 -2.49 51.86
C ILE A 710 24.25 -1.54 52.87
N GLU A 711 25.50 -1.83 53.26
CA GLU A 711 26.32 -0.92 54.04
C GLU A 711 26.53 0.42 53.30
N LYS A 712 26.45 1.55 54.00
CA LYS A 712 26.63 2.88 53.39
C LYS A 712 28.04 3.04 52.81
N ASN A 713 28.17 2.88 51.50
CA ASN A 713 29.40 3.14 50.77
C ASN A 713 29.65 4.65 50.60
N LYS A 714 30.83 5.15 50.96
CA LYS A 714 31.22 6.58 50.88
C LYS A 714 31.67 7.05 49.49
N ARG A 715 31.33 6.34 48.40
CA ARG A 715 31.80 6.69 47.04
C ARG A 715 30.87 7.76 46.42
N LYS A 716 31.44 8.85 45.90
CA LYS A 716 30.69 10.03 45.39
C LYS A 716 29.74 9.75 44.22
N ASN A 717 29.95 8.66 43.47
CA ASN A 717 29.20 8.34 42.26
C ASN A 717 28.17 7.21 42.47
N ILE A 718 27.84 6.87 43.71
CA ILE A 718 26.87 5.82 44.06
C ILE A 718 25.79 6.44 44.94
N SER A 719 24.53 6.28 44.54
CA SER A 719 23.37 6.66 45.34
C SER A 719 22.66 5.40 45.83
N ILE A 720 22.49 5.28 47.15
CA ILE A 720 21.76 4.19 47.78
C ILE A 720 20.41 4.74 48.22
N TYR A 721 19.31 4.18 47.69
CA TYR A 721 17.95 4.51 48.08
C TYR A 721 17.32 3.30 48.78
N ARG A 722 16.92 3.47 50.04
CA ARG A 722 16.13 2.47 50.76
C ARG A 722 14.67 2.73 50.46
N MET A 723 13.98 1.73 49.90
CA MET A 723 12.53 1.80 49.71
C MET A 723 11.82 1.80 51.07
N PRO A 724 10.70 2.52 51.21
CA PRO A 724 9.86 2.43 52.39
C PRO A 724 9.36 0.99 52.57
N ASP A 725 9.16 0.58 53.82
CA ASP A 725 8.65 -0.76 54.13
C ASP A 725 7.24 -0.92 53.51
N PRO A 726 6.93 -2.07 52.89
CA PRO A 726 5.65 -2.26 52.21
C PRO A 726 4.50 -2.21 53.22
N GLU A 727 3.44 -1.46 52.91
CA GLU A 727 2.19 -1.46 53.68
C GLU A 727 1.55 -2.86 53.58
N ARG A 728 1.79 -3.71 54.59
CA ARG A 728 1.06 -4.96 54.74
C ARG A 728 -0.32 -4.63 55.29
N ASN A 729 -1.34 -4.71 54.43
CA ASN A 729 -2.72 -4.71 54.90
C ASN A 729 -2.92 -5.92 55.82
N GLU A 730 -2.98 -5.70 57.13
CA GLU A 730 -3.23 -6.74 58.14
C GLU A 730 -4.64 -7.39 58.06
N ASN A 731 -5.37 -7.20 56.95
CA ASN A 731 -6.77 -7.62 56.81
C ASN A 731 -6.98 -8.95 56.04
N GLU A 732 -5.94 -9.75 55.78
CA GLU A 732 -6.08 -11.06 55.12
C GLU A 732 -5.98 -12.27 56.06
N GLN A 733 -6.07 -12.08 57.39
CA GLN A 733 -6.21 -13.20 58.35
C GLN A 733 -7.66 -13.62 58.66
N GLU A 734 -8.68 -13.04 58.01
CA GLU A 734 -10.10 -13.42 58.25
C GLU A 734 -10.87 -13.88 57.00
N ARG A 735 -10.20 -14.33 55.93
CA ARG A 735 -10.88 -15.07 54.85
C ARG A 735 -10.07 -16.29 54.41
N ASN A 736 -10.40 -17.41 55.07
CA ASN A 736 -10.18 -18.83 54.72
C ASN A 736 -9.16 -19.18 53.62
#